data_AF-A0A946IAH1-F1
#
_entry.id   AF-A0A946IAH1-F1
#
_cell.length_a   1.000
_cell.length_b   1.000
_cell.length_c   1.000
_cell.angle_alpha   90.00
_cell.angle_beta   90.00
_cell.angle_gamma   90.00
#
_symmetry.space_group_name_H-M   'P 1'
#
loop_
_entity.id
_entity.type
_entity.pdbx_description
1 polymer ?
#
loop_
_entity_poly.entity_id
_entity_poly.type
_entity_poly.pdbx_seq_one_letter_code
_entity_poly.pdbx_strand_id
1 'polypeptide(L)'
;MTPFSKFGLAMTNALSRIQVLRAIEHGNSHRDILSLPNPFSEDSAYEITKDDPDLANQMFDTFVYSKLWSKSFPDLSSIEDDRSNWTTKAENLISKLDPDMTWLMYAANDHILKDTPLISTGDLWPEFPPSKVMILSPVWTDLGIAYFDEFFGVIRNSGLRGEWLDTAETNFKKAYAKRRIVLWEDYANTVLKGNDQLVTRSAALGNVIEMASSRRNPYRNALRLIGSGNKDSYFPDNRPDWLNLAMFHEKIELLGGDEEGGGPSKTLTKLGLKLVGKFGGVGKAVSKAGKKGLKTKKKLDKEKGAPDRDEQLDAAAKVYKEKYLPALAAIAFSADSRDTSFQTITSRFESGDDPSAGGTPLAAGYKASRSMEMMLGLKDKYNYIYWDLLQASLRDAQVFMLEEASCKADAIWQEEVRAAMDNVPISARFGRMFNEGGLAWTYVDTHLKPFVKTAPGVGLMPRKVGNLTLDLGQNFFDFLSYGRLGLQGMKETFTTPIMVKPVTVNKQSLLKPLKTSMILSCDGGKTKQTIVNQNFETQGRFEWSQACSDLRLDIDFGIFTLRKVYPGVTGYPDFLKGFDGNVLSLTNTDFPEYKNVFKQQRISQIDLNYEIVGKDQLINAAKQRPVDTPPHISSCWPVVSQGKKSN
;
A
#
# COMPACT_ATOMS: atom_id res chain seq x y z
N MET A 1 30.83 18.86 5.86
CA MET A 1 31.41 18.88 4.50
C MET A 1 32.25 17.64 4.27
N THR A 2 32.07 17.01 3.10
CA THR A 2 32.89 15.86 2.68
C THR A 2 34.25 16.32 2.15
N PRO A 3 35.26 15.43 2.00
CA PRO A 3 36.51 15.77 1.32
C PRO A 3 36.30 16.33 -0.10
N PHE A 4 35.32 15.80 -0.84
CA PHE A 4 34.94 16.30 -2.17
C PHE A 4 34.32 17.69 -2.13
N SER A 5 33.52 18.01 -1.10
CA SER A 5 33.00 19.37 -0.90
C SER A 5 34.15 20.37 -0.67
N LYS A 6 35.14 20.01 0.14
CA LYS A 6 36.32 20.87 0.40
C LYS A 6 37.16 21.07 -0.86
N PHE A 7 37.31 20.01 -1.65
CA PHE A 7 37.95 20.09 -2.96
C PHE A 7 37.19 21.06 -3.88
N GLY A 8 35.85 21.02 -3.88
CA GLY A 8 35.02 21.95 -4.64
C GLY A 8 35.25 23.41 -4.28
N LEU A 9 35.26 23.76 -2.99
CA LEU A 9 35.56 25.13 -2.55
C LEU A 9 36.98 25.58 -2.95
N ALA A 10 37.96 24.68 -2.84
CA ALA A 10 39.33 24.98 -3.27
C ALA A 10 39.42 25.22 -4.79
N MET A 11 38.64 24.49 -5.58
CA MET A 11 38.55 24.68 -7.02
C MET A 11 37.87 26.02 -7.36
N THR A 12 36.72 26.32 -6.77
CA THR A 12 36.02 27.60 -6.94
C THR A 12 36.96 28.77 -6.63
N ASN A 13 37.70 28.69 -5.52
CA ASN A 13 38.72 29.68 -5.16
C ASN A 13 39.80 29.86 -6.23
N ALA A 14 40.33 28.76 -6.76
CA ALA A 14 41.37 28.81 -7.79
C ALA A 14 40.83 29.48 -9.07
N LEU A 15 39.62 29.12 -9.50
CA LEU A 15 38.97 29.69 -10.68
C LEU A 15 38.69 31.19 -10.51
N SER A 16 38.10 31.59 -9.39
CA SER A 16 37.84 33.01 -9.06
C SER A 16 39.13 33.84 -9.09
N ARG A 17 40.23 33.31 -8.55
CA ARG A 17 41.55 33.99 -8.63
C ARG A 17 42.05 34.14 -10.05
N ILE A 18 41.93 33.10 -10.89
CA ILE A 18 42.34 33.16 -12.30
C ILE A 18 41.54 34.25 -13.04
N GLN A 19 40.23 34.35 -12.80
CA GLN A 19 39.39 35.39 -13.42
C GLN A 19 39.83 36.80 -13.01
N VAL A 20 40.09 37.02 -11.72
CA VAL A 20 40.55 38.31 -11.20
C VAL A 20 41.90 38.70 -11.81
N LEU A 21 42.87 37.78 -11.85
CA LEU A 21 44.18 38.03 -12.44
C LEU A 21 44.06 38.38 -13.93
N ARG A 22 43.22 37.68 -14.68
CA ARG A 22 42.95 37.98 -16.11
C ARG A 22 42.29 39.34 -16.31
N ALA A 23 41.33 39.70 -15.48
CA ALA A 23 40.67 41.00 -15.57
C ALA A 23 41.67 42.14 -15.33
N ILE A 24 42.61 41.95 -14.39
CA ILE A 24 43.72 42.87 -14.16
C ILE A 24 44.65 42.94 -15.38
N GLU A 25 45.03 41.81 -15.99
CA GLU A 25 45.84 41.75 -17.21
C GLU A 25 45.18 42.54 -18.36
N HIS A 26 43.87 42.31 -18.58
CA HIS A 26 43.07 42.99 -19.61
C HIS A 26 42.83 44.47 -19.33
N GLY A 27 43.19 44.99 -18.16
CA GLY A 27 43.04 46.40 -17.81
C GLY A 27 41.61 46.81 -17.47
N ASN A 28 40.79 45.86 -16.97
CA ASN A 28 39.46 46.16 -16.46
C ASN A 28 39.54 47.17 -15.31
N SER A 29 38.48 47.96 -15.10
CA SER A 29 38.45 48.92 -14.00
C SER A 29 38.41 48.20 -12.64
N HIS A 30 38.89 48.86 -11.58
CA HIS A 30 38.85 48.31 -10.21
C HIS A 30 37.43 47.86 -9.82
N ARG A 31 36.43 48.68 -10.18
CA ARG A 31 35.01 48.38 -9.96
C ARG A 31 34.56 47.10 -10.69
N ASP A 32 35.01 46.91 -11.93
CA ASP A 32 34.66 45.72 -12.72
C ASP A 32 35.39 44.47 -12.24
N ILE A 33 36.57 44.62 -11.63
CA ILE A 33 37.29 43.50 -11.01
C ILE A 33 36.61 43.06 -9.72
N LEU A 34 36.18 44.02 -8.88
CA LEU A 34 35.49 43.73 -7.62
C LEU A 34 34.07 43.16 -7.81
N SER A 35 33.50 43.24 -9.01
CA SER A 35 32.22 42.59 -9.32
C SER A 35 32.38 41.13 -9.77
N LEU A 36 33.62 40.64 -9.93
CA LEU A 36 33.90 39.24 -10.21
C LEU A 36 33.69 38.37 -8.95
N PRO A 37 33.54 37.05 -9.11
CA PRO A 37 33.42 36.13 -7.99
C PRO A 37 34.56 36.31 -6.96
N ASN A 38 34.19 36.59 -5.71
CA ASN A 38 35.15 36.83 -4.63
C ASN A 38 35.82 35.50 -4.20
N PRO A 39 37.16 35.34 -4.35
CA PRO A 39 37.86 34.11 -3.98
C PRO A 39 38.02 33.87 -2.46
N PHE A 40 37.49 34.77 -1.63
CA PHE A 40 37.51 34.74 -0.17
C PHE A 40 36.09 34.76 0.42
N SER A 41 35.04 34.63 -0.38
CA SER A 41 33.65 34.62 0.09
C SER A 41 33.33 33.43 1.02
N GLU A 42 32.08 33.35 1.47
CA GLU A 42 31.55 32.19 2.19
C GLU A 42 31.63 30.87 1.39
N ASP A 43 31.76 30.95 0.07
CA ASP A 43 31.98 29.79 -0.82
C ASP A 43 33.47 29.47 -1.01
N SER A 44 34.33 30.02 -0.15
CA SER A 44 35.77 29.82 -0.20
C SER A 44 36.26 28.73 0.76
N ALA A 45 37.41 28.14 0.44
CA ALA A 45 38.11 27.20 1.32
C ALA A 45 38.78 27.88 2.55
N TYR A 46 38.63 29.21 2.72
CA TYR A 46 39.24 29.96 3.81
C TYR A 46 38.28 30.03 5.00
N GLU A 47 38.52 29.20 6.03
CA GLU A 47 37.65 29.17 7.23
C GLU A 47 37.57 30.54 7.95
N ILE A 48 38.61 31.37 7.85
CA ILE A 48 38.65 32.68 8.51
C ILE A 48 37.63 33.70 7.96
N THR A 49 37.23 33.57 6.69
CA THR A 49 36.29 34.50 6.03
C THR A 49 34.89 33.92 5.84
N LYS A 50 34.69 32.67 6.25
CA LYS A 50 33.50 31.89 5.90
C LYS A 50 32.19 32.49 6.44
N ASP A 51 32.22 33.00 7.67
CA ASP A 51 31.06 33.55 8.36
C ASP A 51 31.15 35.08 8.50
N ASP A 52 32.08 35.73 7.78
CA ASP A 52 32.33 37.17 7.84
C ASP A 52 32.44 37.75 6.42
N PRO A 53 31.30 38.11 5.79
CA PRO A 53 31.26 38.68 4.46
C PRO A 53 32.04 40.00 4.35
N ASP A 54 32.12 40.79 5.41
CA ASP A 54 32.83 42.05 5.43
C ASP A 54 34.35 41.81 5.38
N LEU A 55 34.86 40.88 6.19
CA LEU A 55 36.25 40.45 6.13
C LEU A 55 36.59 39.81 4.77
N ALA A 56 35.70 38.98 4.23
CA ALA A 56 35.85 38.41 2.89
C ALA A 56 36.00 39.49 1.81
N ASN A 57 35.19 40.55 1.89
CA ASN A 57 35.26 41.68 0.95
C ASN A 57 36.54 42.51 1.15
N GLN A 58 36.95 42.76 2.38
CA GLN A 58 38.21 43.46 2.68
C GLN A 58 39.43 42.67 2.16
N MET A 59 39.45 41.35 2.37
CA MET A 59 40.49 40.48 1.86
C MET A 59 40.51 40.46 0.33
N PHE A 60 39.35 40.48 -0.31
CA PHE A 60 39.27 40.54 -1.77
C PHE A 60 39.80 41.86 -2.33
N ASP A 61 39.38 42.98 -1.76
CA ASP A 61 39.85 44.30 -2.18
C ASP A 61 41.36 44.44 -1.97
N THR A 62 41.88 44.00 -0.81
CA THR A 62 43.32 43.96 -0.52
C THR A 62 44.07 43.08 -1.52
N PHE A 63 43.53 41.91 -1.87
CA PHE A 63 44.10 41.05 -2.89
C PHE A 63 44.16 41.74 -4.25
N VAL A 64 43.08 42.36 -4.71
CA VAL A 64 43.03 43.09 -5.99
C VAL A 64 44.04 44.23 -6.00
N TYR A 65 44.07 45.07 -4.95
CA TYR A 65 45.05 46.14 -4.83
C TYR A 65 46.50 45.63 -4.85
N SER A 66 46.79 44.54 -4.14
CA SER A 66 48.14 43.95 -4.14
C SER A 66 48.59 43.54 -5.55
N LYS A 67 47.66 43.03 -6.37
CA LYS A 67 47.94 42.59 -7.74
C LYS A 67 47.99 43.76 -8.72
N LEU A 68 47.12 44.76 -8.60
CA LEU A 68 47.24 46.02 -9.36
C LEU A 68 48.55 46.74 -9.08
N TRP A 69 49.00 46.76 -7.82
CA TRP A 69 50.29 47.33 -7.43
C TRP A 69 51.46 46.54 -8.04
N SER A 70 51.38 45.20 -8.01
CA SER A 70 52.37 44.32 -8.65
C SER A 70 52.49 44.54 -10.16
N LYS A 71 51.39 44.87 -10.85
CA LYS A 71 51.40 45.24 -12.29
C LYS A 71 52.29 46.44 -12.59
N SER A 72 52.35 47.39 -11.65
CA SER A 72 53.15 48.62 -11.77
C SER A 72 54.63 48.39 -11.44
N PHE A 73 54.97 47.27 -10.81
CA PHE A 73 56.33 46.91 -10.38
C PHE A 73 56.65 45.43 -10.71
N PRO A 74 56.74 45.08 -12.00
CA PRO A 74 56.85 43.69 -12.47
C PRO A 74 58.12 42.97 -11.98
N ASP A 75 59.18 43.71 -11.60
CA ASP A 75 60.43 43.14 -11.07
C ASP A 75 60.25 42.42 -9.71
N LEU A 76 59.14 42.64 -9.01
CA LEU A 76 58.84 42.04 -7.70
C LEU A 76 57.94 40.80 -7.79
N SER A 77 57.00 40.75 -8.74
CA SER A 77 56.15 39.57 -9.01
C SER A 77 55.40 39.72 -10.34
N SER A 78 55.35 38.63 -11.11
CA SER A 78 54.63 38.57 -12.39
C SER A 78 53.20 38.06 -12.21
N ILE A 79 52.23 38.86 -12.63
CA ILE A 79 50.81 38.47 -12.67
C ILE A 79 50.59 37.28 -13.60
N GLU A 80 51.34 37.22 -14.70
CA GLU A 80 51.25 36.13 -15.66
C GLU A 80 51.73 34.80 -15.06
N ASP A 81 52.82 34.83 -14.28
CA ASP A 81 53.34 33.65 -13.58
C ASP A 81 52.36 33.18 -12.50
N ASP A 82 51.79 34.11 -11.73
CA ASP A 82 50.76 33.81 -10.74
C ASP A 82 49.54 33.16 -11.39
N ARG A 83 49.05 33.73 -12.50
CA ARG A 83 47.93 33.18 -13.26
C ARG A 83 48.27 31.79 -13.80
N SER A 84 49.43 31.62 -14.42
CA SER A 84 49.92 30.35 -14.97
C SER A 84 50.01 29.26 -13.88
N ASN A 85 50.50 29.63 -12.69
CA ASN A 85 50.55 28.74 -11.53
C ASN A 85 49.16 28.29 -11.08
N TRP A 86 48.20 29.21 -10.97
CA TRP A 86 46.83 28.87 -10.59
C TRP A 86 46.12 28.04 -11.66
N THR A 87 46.30 28.38 -12.94
CA THR A 87 45.76 27.61 -14.06
C THR A 87 46.32 26.19 -14.05
N THR A 88 47.64 26.01 -13.96
CA THR A 88 48.29 24.71 -13.90
C THR A 88 47.82 23.88 -12.69
N LYS A 89 47.61 24.51 -11.53
CA LYS A 89 47.05 23.82 -10.36
C LYS A 89 45.62 23.37 -10.61
N ALA A 90 44.76 24.22 -11.14
CA ALA A 90 43.37 23.87 -11.47
C ALA A 90 43.30 22.74 -12.51
N GLU A 91 44.10 22.81 -13.57
CA GLU A 91 44.19 21.75 -14.60
C GLU A 91 44.64 20.43 -13.99
N ASN A 92 45.71 20.42 -13.19
CA ASN A 92 46.21 19.19 -12.57
C ASN A 92 45.19 18.59 -11.60
N LEU A 93 44.51 19.44 -10.80
CA LEU A 93 43.49 19.00 -9.86
C LEU A 93 42.31 18.35 -10.59
N ILE A 94 41.84 18.91 -11.70
CA ILE A 94 40.72 18.35 -12.45
C ILE A 94 41.16 17.13 -13.26
N SER A 95 42.21 17.25 -14.08
CA SER A 95 42.59 16.21 -15.05
C SER A 95 43.24 14.96 -14.44
N LYS A 96 43.94 15.08 -13.30
CA LYS A 96 44.67 13.95 -12.70
C LYS A 96 43.96 13.33 -11.49
N LEU A 97 43.21 14.13 -10.72
CA LEU A 97 42.70 13.71 -9.42
C LEU A 97 41.26 13.20 -9.50
N ASP A 98 40.41 13.89 -10.26
CA ASP A 98 39.02 13.49 -10.50
C ASP A 98 38.59 13.90 -11.92
N PRO A 99 39.01 13.14 -12.96
CA PRO A 99 38.74 13.47 -14.36
C PRO A 99 37.25 13.42 -14.73
N ASP A 100 36.45 12.71 -13.95
CA ASP A 100 34.98 12.65 -14.11
C ASP A 100 34.26 13.81 -13.40
N MET A 101 35.02 14.66 -12.69
CA MET A 101 34.53 15.82 -11.93
C MET A 101 33.42 15.44 -10.93
N THR A 102 33.50 14.26 -10.33
CA THR A 102 32.49 13.78 -9.37
C THR A 102 32.33 14.72 -8.17
N TRP A 103 33.40 15.41 -7.77
CA TRP A 103 33.38 16.44 -6.73
C TRP A 103 32.37 17.57 -6.98
N LEU A 104 32.09 17.89 -8.25
CA LEU A 104 31.19 18.98 -8.62
C LEU A 104 29.76 18.74 -8.12
N MET A 105 29.35 17.47 -8.07
CA MET A 105 28.07 17.06 -7.50
C MET A 105 27.96 17.42 -6.01
N TYR A 106 29.03 17.19 -5.25
CA TYR A 106 29.07 17.51 -3.81
C TYR A 106 29.08 19.01 -3.57
N ALA A 107 29.83 19.76 -4.38
CA ALA A 107 29.86 21.23 -4.31
C ALA A 107 28.48 21.83 -4.62
N ALA A 108 27.84 21.38 -5.70
CA ALA A 108 26.49 21.81 -6.07
C ALA A 108 25.46 21.45 -4.99
N ASN A 109 25.53 20.24 -4.46
CA ASN A 109 24.64 19.79 -3.40
C ASN A 109 24.76 20.67 -2.14
N ASP A 110 25.98 20.93 -1.68
CA ASP A 110 26.21 21.74 -0.47
C ASP A 110 25.78 23.20 -0.68
N HIS A 111 26.02 23.76 -1.87
CA HIS A 111 25.60 25.12 -2.21
C HIS A 111 24.07 25.25 -2.27
N ILE A 112 23.40 24.38 -3.04
CA ILE A 112 21.93 24.46 -3.23
C ILE A 112 21.18 24.21 -1.91
N LEU A 113 21.72 23.37 -1.03
CA LEU A 113 21.09 23.07 0.28
C LEU A 113 21.11 24.24 1.27
N LYS A 114 21.88 25.31 1.02
CA LYS A 114 21.83 26.54 1.84
C LYS A 114 20.45 27.19 1.77
N ASP A 115 19.87 27.22 0.57
CA ASP A 115 18.63 27.97 0.29
C ASP A 115 17.42 27.08 -0.02
N THR A 116 17.66 25.82 -0.36
CA THR A 116 16.60 24.88 -0.79
C THR A 116 16.58 23.63 0.08
N PRO A 117 15.45 23.30 0.74
CA PRO A 117 15.37 22.11 1.57
C PRO A 117 15.40 20.80 0.76
N LEU A 118 15.66 19.70 1.45
CA LEU A 118 15.56 18.35 0.90
C LEU A 118 14.11 18.03 0.50
N ILE A 119 13.94 17.28 -0.59
CA ILE A 119 12.62 16.83 -1.06
C ILE A 119 12.36 15.45 -0.45
N SER A 120 11.37 15.33 0.42
CA SER A 120 11.02 14.08 1.09
C SER A 120 9.68 13.54 0.59
N THR A 121 9.61 12.24 0.29
CA THR A 121 8.31 11.60 0.01
C THR A 121 7.40 11.58 1.23
N GLY A 122 7.94 11.72 2.45
CA GLY A 122 7.17 11.79 3.69
C GLY A 122 6.35 13.07 3.79
N ASP A 123 6.81 14.16 3.18
CA ASP A 123 6.14 15.46 3.22
C ASP A 123 4.82 15.46 2.44
N LEU A 124 4.63 14.46 1.58
CA LEU A 124 3.38 14.24 0.84
C LEU A 124 2.26 13.67 1.73
N TRP A 125 2.61 13.04 2.86
CA TRP A 125 1.66 12.49 3.85
C TRP A 125 1.95 13.08 5.25
N PRO A 126 1.71 14.38 5.48
CA PRO A 126 2.12 15.03 6.73
C PRO A 126 1.42 14.47 7.98
N GLU A 127 0.18 14.01 7.84
CA GLU A 127 -0.59 13.44 8.96
C GLU A 127 -0.19 11.98 9.27
N PHE A 128 0.14 11.20 8.23
CA PHE A 128 0.42 9.77 8.34
C PHE A 128 1.63 9.38 7.47
N PRO A 129 2.85 9.82 7.83
CA PRO A 129 4.02 9.58 6.99
C PRO A 129 4.32 8.08 6.86
N PRO A 130 4.66 7.59 5.65
CA PRO A 130 4.95 6.18 5.43
C PRO A 130 6.22 5.74 6.16
N SER A 131 6.29 4.46 6.52
CA SER A 131 7.47 3.88 7.19
C SER A 131 8.73 3.90 6.32
N LYS A 132 8.54 3.85 4.99
CA LYS A 132 9.61 4.00 4.00
C LYS A 132 9.48 5.36 3.32
N VAL A 133 10.48 6.21 3.57
CA VAL A 133 10.61 7.53 2.95
C VAL A 133 11.85 7.55 2.07
N MET A 134 11.76 8.22 0.92
CA MET A 134 12.90 8.59 0.11
C MET A 134 13.16 10.09 0.26
N ILE A 135 14.43 10.43 0.47
CA ILE A 135 14.92 11.81 0.52
C ILE A 135 15.72 12.06 -0.76
N LEU A 136 15.32 13.06 -1.51
CA LEU A 136 15.96 13.50 -2.74
C LEU A 136 16.58 14.89 -2.52
N SER A 137 17.85 15.02 -2.85
CA SER A 137 18.51 16.34 -2.81
C SER A 137 18.03 17.23 -3.98
N PRO A 138 17.85 18.54 -3.75
CA PRO A 138 17.48 19.50 -4.79
C PRO A 138 18.50 19.60 -5.94
N VAL A 139 19.75 19.14 -5.73
CA VAL A 139 20.76 19.05 -6.81
C VAL A 139 20.31 18.17 -7.96
N TRP A 140 19.36 17.24 -7.74
CA TRP A 140 18.81 16.36 -8.78
C TRP A 140 17.63 16.99 -9.54
N THR A 141 17.43 18.30 -9.40
CA THR A 141 16.43 19.07 -10.13
C THR A 141 17.07 19.96 -11.20
N ASP A 142 16.28 20.88 -11.78
CA ASP A 142 16.80 21.88 -12.72
C ASP A 142 17.80 22.83 -12.05
N LEU A 143 17.74 22.98 -10.72
CA LEU A 143 18.73 23.73 -9.93
C LEU A 143 20.15 23.18 -10.11
N GLY A 144 20.30 21.85 -10.17
CA GLY A 144 21.59 21.23 -10.44
C GLY A 144 22.11 21.56 -11.83
N ILE A 145 21.25 21.50 -12.86
CA ILE A 145 21.63 21.86 -14.23
C ILE A 145 22.11 23.30 -14.29
N ALA A 146 21.35 24.23 -13.71
CA ALA A 146 21.70 25.64 -13.67
C ALA A 146 23.08 25.85 -13.02
N TYR A 147 23.30 25.24 -11.86
CA TYR A 147 24.58 25.32 -11.16
C TYR A 147 25.73 24.76 -12.00
N PHE A 148 25.57 23.57 -12.60
CA PHE A 148 26.64 22.96 -13.39
C PHE A 148 26.96 23.76 -14.65
N ASP A 149 25.96 24.29 -15.36
CA ASP A 149 26.20 25.10 -16.55
C ASP A 149 26.88 26.43 -16.21
N GLU A 150 26.48 27.07 -15.12
CA GLU A 150 27.17 28.25 -14.59
C GLU A 150 28.62 27.91 -14.24
N PHE A 151 28.85 26.80 -13.54
CA PHE A 151 30.17 26.37 -13.13
C PHE A 151 31.10 26.06 -14.32
N PHE A 152 30.62 25.35 -15.33
CA PHE A 152 31.38 25.14 -16.57
C PHE A 152 31.64 26.45 -17.32
N GLY A 153 30.72 27.42 -17.23
CA GLY A 153 30.94 28.80 -17.68
C GLY A 153 32.10 29.47 -16.95
N VAL A 154 32.15 29.37 -15.62
CA VAL A 154 33.24 29.88 -14.76
C VAL A 154 34.58 29.26 -15.13
N ILE A 155 34.65 27.95 -15.35
CA ILE A 155 35.87 27.26 -15.82
C ILE A 155 36.36 27.87 -17.15
N ARG A 156 35.46 27.96 -18.14
CA ARG A 156 35.80 28.47 -19.47
C ARG A 156 36.19 29.95 -19.49
N ASN A 157 35.58 30.76 -18.63
CA ASN A 157 35.90 32.19 -18.49
C ASN A 157 37.25 32.40 -17.78
N SER A 158 37.64 31.46 -16.92
CA SER A 158 39.01 31.36 -16.39
C SER A 158 40.03 30.94 -17.46
N GLY A 159 39.55 30.64 -18.68
CA GLY A 159 40.27 30.21 -19.88
C GLY A 159 41.06 28.92 -19.77
N LEU A 160 40.64 28.06 -18.84
CA LEU A 160 40.86 26.63 -18.94
C LEU A 160 40.08 26.13 -20.16
N ARG A 161 40.79 25.54 -21.13
CA ARG A 161 40.23 25.02 -22.39
C ARG A 161 41.00 23.79 -22.83
N GLY A 162 40.37 22.94 -23.64
CA GLY A 162 41.01 21.78 -24.25
C GLY A 162 40.07 20.59 -24.34
N GLU A 163 40.44 19.63 -25.19
CA GLU A 163 39.65 18.42 -25.44
C GLU A 163 39.38 17.61 -24.16
N TRP A 164 40.32 17.63 -23.21
CA TRP A 164 40.16 16.98 -21.91
C TRP A 164 38.97 17.55 -21.12
N LEU A 165 38.76 18.87 -21.15
CA LEU A 165 37.69 19.55 -20.43
C LEU A 165 36.34 19.28 -21.10
N ASP A 166 36.29 19.36 -22.43
CA ASP A 166 35.07 19.08 -23.19
C ASP A 166 34.63 17.61 -23.03
N THR A 167 35.60 16.69 -22.97
CA THR A 167 35.36 15.27 -22.67
C THR A 167 34.84 15.08 -21.26
N ALA A 168 35.48 15.69 -20.26
CA ALA A 168 35.06 15.60 -18.86
C ALA A 168 33.64 16.18 -18.64
N GLU A 169 33.34 17.34 -19.22
CA GLU A 169 31.99 17.93 -19.15
C GLU A 169 30.95 17.03 -19.82
N THR A 170 31.26 16.48 -21.00
CA THR A 170 30.34 15.57 -21.71
C THR A 170 30.05 14.32 -20.87
N ASN A 171 31.08 13.72 -20.28
CA ASN A 171 30.96 12.53 -19.42
C ASN A 171 30.17 12.85 -18.15
N PHE A 172 30.48 13.96 -17.48
CA PHE A 172 29.77 14.43 -16.30
C PHE A 172 28.28 14.65 -16.61
N LYS A 173 27.95 15.42 -17.66
CA LYS A 173 26.55 15.70 -18.06
C LYS A 173 25.79 14.42 -18.37
N LYS A 174 26.43 13.44 -19.02
CA LYS A 174 25.84 12.13 -19.32
C LYS A 174 25.60 11.29 -18.06
N ALA A 175 26.58 11.22 -17.15
CA ALA A 175 26.45 10.51 -15.88
C ALA A 175 25.35 11.14 -15.00
N TYR A 176 25.34 12.47 -14.90
CA TYR A 176 24.33 13.24 -14.18
C TYR A 176 22.92 12.98 -14.70
N ALA A 177 22.69 13.16 -16.01
CA ALA A 177 21.38 12.97 -16.61
C ALA A 177 20.85 11.54 -16.41
N LYS A 178 21.72 10.52 -16.52
CA LYS A 178 21.36 9.13 -16.26
C LYS A 178 20.96 8.91 -14.80
N ARG A 179 21.78 9.40 -13.85
CA ARG A 179 21.53 9.22 -12.41
C ARG A 179 20.27 9.94 -11.95
N ARG A 180 20.04 11.16 -12.44
CA ARG A 180 18.85 11.96 -12.17
C ARG A 180 17.55 11.22 -12.52
N ILE A 181 17.50 10.60 -13.70
CA ILE A 181 16.32 9.81 -14.12
C ILE A 181 16.05 8.66 -13.14
N VAL A 182 17.09 7.91 -12.76
CA VAL A 182 16.96 6.77 -11.83
C VAL A 182 16.44 7.24 -10.46
N LEU A 183 16.96 8.35 -9.94
CA LEU A 183 16.53 8.87 -8.65
C LEU A 183 15.07 9.35 -8.66
N TRP A 184 14.62 9.98 -9.75
CA TRP A 184 13.21 10.35 -9.88
C TRP A 184 12.28 9.15 -10.09
N GLU A 185 12.75 8.09 -10.76
CA GLU A 185 12.04 6.81 -10.84
C GLU A 185 11.90 6.16 -9.46
N ASP A 186 12.98 6.11 -8.67
CA ASP A 186 12.96 5.61 -7.29
C ASP A 186 12.03 6.44 -6.39
N TYR A 187 12.03 7.78 -6.57
CA TYR A 187 11.14 8.70 -5.87
C TYR A 187 9.67 8.37 -6.18
N ALA A 188 9.31 8.33 -7.47
CA ALA A 188 7.96 8.03 -7.90
C ALA A 188 7.47 6.65 -7.42
N ASN A 189 8.32 5.63 -7.52
CA ASN A 189 8.02 4.28 -7.04
C ASN A 189 7.86 4.20 -5.51
N THR A 190 8.54 5.07 -4.76
CA THR A 190 8.37 5.18 -3.30
C THR A 190 7.05 5.86 -2.96
N VAL A 191 6.68 6.93 -3.68
CA VAL A 191 5.36 7.58 -3.56
C VAL A 191 4.22 6.59 -3.80
N LEU A 192 4.33 5.72 -4.81
CA LEU A 192 3.31 4.70 -5.10
C LEU A 192 3.05 3.70 -3.96
N LYS A 193 3.98 3.60 -2.99
CA LYS A 193 3.87 2.74 -1.80
C LYS A 193 3.47 3.53 -0.53
N GLY A 194 3.25 4.83 -0.68
CA GLY A 194 3.02 5.75 0.43
C GLY A 194 1.70 5.57 1.18
N ASN A 195 0.91 4.53 0.88
CA ASN A 195 -0.32 4.20 1.63
C ASN A 195 -0.24 2.87 2.40
N ASP A 196 0.88 2.13 2.31
CA ASP A 196 1.07 0.84 2.99
C ASP A 196 0.93 0.95 4.53
N GLN A 197 1.03 2.17 5.08
CA GLN A 197 0.90 2.48 6.51
C GLN A 197 -0.53 2.75 6.99
N LEU A 198 -1.50 2.89 6.08
CA LEU A 198 -2.88 3.29 6.42
C LEU A 198 -3.71 2.10 6.92
N VAL A 199 -3.34 1.63 8.12
CA VAL A 199 -3.91 0.42 8.73
C VAL A 199 -5.22 0.67 9.50
N THR A 200 -5.56 1.93 9.78
CA THR A 200 -6.80 2.28 10.51
C THR A 200 -7.82 2.92 9.58
N ARG A 201 -9.11 2.71 9.87
CA ARG A 201 -10.21 3.32 9.11
C ARG A 201 -10.09 4.84 9.02
N SER A 202 -9.77 5.50 10.14
CA SER A 202 -9.68 6.97 10.18
C SER A 202 -8.56 7.51 9.31
N ALA A 203 -7.39 6.89 9.33
CA ALA A 203 -6.26 7.30 8.49
C ALA A 203 -6.56 7.06 7.01
N ALA A 204 -7.14 5.90 6.67
CA ALA A 204 -7.51 5.58 5.31
C ALA A 204 -8.64 6.48 4.76
N LEU A 205 -9.66 6.78 5.57
CA LEU A 205 -10.73 7.71 5.21
C LEU A 205 -10.18 9.14 5.00
N GLY A 206 -9.33 9.62 5.93
CA GLY A 206 -8.67 10.92 5.80
C GLY A 206 -7.89 11.02 4.48
N ASN A 207 -7.12 9.99 4.15
CA ASN A 207 -6.36 9.91 2.91
C ASN A 207 -7.26 9.93 1.65
N VAL A 208 -8.39 9.21 1.64
CA VAL A 208 -9.37 9.25 0.53
C VAL A 208 -9.94 10.66 0.35
N ILE A 209 -10.21 11.37 1.45
CA ILE A 209 -10.68 12.76 1.41
C ILE A 209 -9.59 13.70 0.85
N GLU A 210 -8.34 13.53 1.29
CA GLU A 210 -7.21 14.34 0.82
C GLU A 210 -6.92 14.15 -0.68
N MET A 211 -7.19 12.96 -1.22
CA MET A 211 -7.05 12.70 -2.66
C MET A 211 -8.00 13.50 -3.54
N ALA A 212 -9.15 13.93 -3.03
CA ALA A 212 -10.01 14.86 -3.77
C ALA A 212 -9.48 16.30 -3.78
N SER A 213 -8.55 16.64 -2.87
CA SER A 213 -7.99 17.98 -2.76
C SER A 213 -6.99 18.27 -3.87
N SER A 214 -7.05 19.48 -4.42
CA SER A 214 -6.01 19.99 -5.32
C SER A 214 -4.66 20.17 -4.65
N ARG A 215 -4.64 20.53 -3.36
CA ARG A 215 -3.43 20.85 -2.59
C ARG A 215 -2.89 19.69 -1.77
N ARG A 216 -3.76 18.80 -1.29
CA ARG A 216 -3.35 17.72 -0.37
C ARG A 216 -3.20 16.36 -1.04
N ASN A 217 -3.61 16.19 -2.29
CA ASN A 217 -3.43 14.90 -2.96
C ASN A 217 -1.93 14.58 -3.15
N PRO A 218 -1.41 13.52 -2.50
CA PRO A 218 0.03 13.21 -2.50
C PRO A 218 0.55 12.87 -3.89
N TYR A 219 -0.24 12.18 -4.71
CA TYR A 219 0.16 11.77 -6.06
C TYR A 219 0.19 12.92 -7.05
N ARG A 220 -0.77 13.85 -6.93
CA ARG A 220 -0.77 15.09 -7.72
C ARG A 220 0.41 15.97 -7.36
N ASN A 221 0.69 16.12 -6.06
CA ASN A 221 1.87 16.85 -5.60
C ASN A 221 3.18 16.19 -6.07
N ALA A 222 3.27 14.86 -6.04
CA ALA A 222 4.40 14.14 -6.62
C ALA A 222 4.55 14.40 -8.12
N LEU A 223 3.46 14.35 -8.90
CA LEU A 223 3.50 14.67 -10.34
C LEU A 223 3.95 16.12 -10.60
N ARG A 224 3.52 17.09 -9.77
CA ARG A 224 3.99 18.48 -9.85
C ARG A 224 5.48 18.60 -9.57
N LEU A 225 5.97 17.98 -8.49
CA LEU A 225 7.39 18.01 -8.12
C LEU A 225 8.26 17.36 -9.21
N ILE A 226 7.83 16.21 -9.74
CA ILE A 226 8.50 15.52 -10.84
C ILE A 226 8.54 16.42 -12.08
N GLY A 227 7.40 17.02 -12.46
CA GLY A 227 7.28 17.85 -13.65
C GLY A 227 8.08 19.16 -13.53
N SER A 228 7.95 19.87 -12.42
CA SER A 228 8.61 21.16 -12.18
C SER A 228 10.10 21.02 -11.98
N GLY A 229 10.55 19.94 -11.35
CA GLY A 229 11.95 19.66 -11.09
C GLY A 229 12.69 18.99 -12.23
N ASN A 230 12.10 18.80 -13.41
CA ASN A 230 12.71 18.13 -14.57
C ASN A 230 12.48 18.81 -15.93
N LYS A 231 12.23 20.13 -15.95
CA LYS A 231 11.98 20.89 -17.19
C LYS A 231 13.21 20.89 -18.08
N ASP A 232 14.38 21.11 -17.50
CA ASP A 232 15.66 21.16 -18.20
C ASP A 232 16.32 19.79 -18.32
N SER A 233 17.05 19.58 -19.42
CA SER A 233 17.79 18.35 -19.67
C SER A 233 18.92 18.57 -20.66
N TYR A 234 20.09 18.02 -20.36
CA TYR A 234 21.20 17.93 -21.31
C TYR A 234 20.91 17.02 -22.51
N PHE A 235 20.01 16.04 -22.33
CA PHE A 235 19.65 15.06 -23.36
C PHE A 235 18.14 14.94 -23.48
N PRO A 236 17.45 15.96 -23.99
CA PRO A 236 15.98 15.99 -24.02
C PRO A 236 15.38 14.89 -24.90
N ASP A 237 16.11 14.45 -25.93
CA ASP A 237 15.71 13.33 -26.80
C ASP A 237 15.82 11.95 -26.12
N ASN A 238 16.52 11.84 -24.98
CA ASN A 238 16.69 10.61 -24.20
C ASN A 238 15.79 10.54 -22.96
N ARG A 239 14.88 11.52 -22.79
CA ARG A 239 13.98 11.55 -21.64
C ARG A 239 12.97 10.39 -21.71
N PRO A 240 12.74 9.64 -20.62
CA PRO A 240 11.73 8.58 -20.58
C PRO A 240 10.31 9.09 -20.83
N ASP A 241 9.46 8.23 -21.40
CA ASP A 241 8.08 8.58 -21.75
C ASP A 241 7.25 8.97 -20.52
N TRP A 242 7.40 8.27 -19.38
CA TRP A 242 6.72 8.63 -18.14
C TRP A 242 7.06 10.05 -17.65
N LEU A 243 8.32 10.48 -17.80
CA LEU A 243 8.77 11.79 -17.35
C LEU A 243 8.26 12.90 -18.29
N ASN A 244 8.20 12.63 -19.60
CA ASN A 244 7.55 13.52 -20.54
C ASN A 244 6.06 13.73 -20.19
N LEU A 245 5.34 12.66 -19.85
CA LEU A 245 3.93 12.76 -19.44
C LEU A 245 3.74 13.49 -18.12
N ALA A 246 4.61 13.27 -17.13
CA ALA A 246 4.58 14.02 -15.87
C ALA A 246 4.76 15.53 -16.09
N MET A 247 5.66 15.93 -17.00
CA MET A 247 5.79 17.35 -17.39
C MET A 247 4.56 17.89 -18.11
N PHE A 248 3.94 17.10 -19.00
CA PHE A 248 2.69 17.51 -19.64
C PHE A 248 1.52 17.63 -18.66
N HIS A 249 1.57 16.88 -17.56
CA HIS A 249 0.55 16.94 -16.53
C HIS A 249 0.46 18.31 -15.87
N GLU A 250 1.57 19.02 -15.67
CA GLU A 250 1.56 20.42 -15.21
C GLU A 250 0.70 21.29 -16.14
N LYS A 251 0.84 21.12 -17.46
CA LYS A 251 0.01 21.82 -18.47
C LYS A 251 -1.46 21.39 -18.39
N ILE A 252 -1.73 20.10 -18.17
CA ILE A 252 -3.09 19.56 -17.98
C ILE A 252 -3.77 20.18 -16.76
N GLU A 253 -3.06 20.31 -15.64
CA GLU A 253 -3.59 20.95 -14.43
C GLU A 253 -3.81 22.46 -14.62
N LEU A 254 -2.87 23.16 -15.26
CA LEU A 254 -2.98 24.60 -15.55
C LEU A 254 -4.14 24.93 -16.49
N LEU A 255 -4.28 24.19 -17.60
CA LEU A 255 -5.39 24.35 -18.56
C LEU A 255 -6.72 23.87 -17.98
N GLY A 256 -6.67 22.88 -17.10
CA GLY A 256 -7.79 22.44 -16.28
C GLY A 256 -8.28 23.49 -15.29
N GLY A 257 -7.56 24.60 -15.08
CA GLY A 257 -8.02 25.74 -14.31
C GLY A 257 -8.16 25.47 -12.80
N ASP A 258 -7.27 24.66 -12.23
CA ASP A 258 -7.06 24.60 -10.78
C ASP A 258 -6.31 25.88 -10.34
N GLU A 259 -7.03 27.01 -10.30
CA GLU A 259 -6.50 28.32 -9.86
C GLU A 259 -6.20 28.36 -8.35
N GLU A 260 -6.70 27.40 -7.56
CA GLU A 260 -6.44 27.32 -6.12
C GLU A 260 -5.00 26.93 -5.78
N GLY A 261 -4.18 26.50 -6.74
CA GLY A 261 -2.77 26.14 -6.55
C GLY A 261 -1.77 27.30 -6.64
N GLY A 262 -2.22 28.56 -6.74
CA GLY A 262 -1.31 29.70 -6.92
C GLY A 262 -0.70 29.80 -8.34
N GLY A 263 -1.35 29.18 -9.33
CA GLY A 263 -1.03 29.38 -10.74
C GLY A 263 -1.48 30.75 -11.25
N PRO A 264 -0.76 31.37 -12.20
CA PRO A 264 -1.05 32.73 -12.62
C PRO A 264 -2.37 32.80 -13.42
N SER A 265 -3.10 33.91 -13.27
CA SER A 265 -4.47 34.11 -13.79
C SER A 265 -4.64 33.77 -15.28
N LYS A 266 -5.88 33.49 -15.72
CA LYS A 266 -6.26 33.20 -17.13
C LYS A 266 -5.63 34.13 -18.17
N THR A 267 -5.36 35.39 -17.83
CA THR A 267 -4.69 36.38 -18.70
C THR A 267 -3.18 36.14 -18.81
N LEU A 268 -2.53 35.75 -17.71
CA LEU A 268 -1.14 35.31 -17.69
C LEU A 268 -0.95 33.91 -18.30
N THR A 269 -1.95 33.03 -18.26
CA THR A 269 -1.90 31.71 -18.93
C THR A 269 -1.82 31.85 -20.46
N LYS A 270 -2.57 32.79 -21.05
CA LYS A 270 -2.50 33.11 -22.49
C LYS A 270 -1.19 33.80 -22.90
N LEU A 271 -0.58 34.58 -22.00
CA LEU A 271 0.73 35.20 -22.21
C LEU A 271 1.88 34.21 -22.02
N GLY A 272 1.79 33.32 -21.02
CA GLY A 272 2.73 32.25 -20.74
C GLY A 272 2.79 31.19 -21.84
N LEU A 273 1.64 30.77 -22.40
CA LEU A 273 1.63 29.88 -23.58
C LEU A 273 2.27 30.52 -24.82
N LYS A 274 2.12 31.84 -25.02
CA LYS A 274 2.79 32.57 -26.12
C LYS A 274 4.30 32.71 -25.90
N LEU A 275 4.76 32.74 -24.65
CA LEU A 275 6.18 32.74 -24.30
C LEU A 275 6.79 31.33 -24.42
N VAL A 276 6.08 30.27 -24.04
CA VAL A 276 6.48 28.87 -24.25
C VAL A 276 6.59 28.52 -25.74
N GLY A 277 5.78 29.14 -26.60
CA GLY A 277 5.92 29.06 -28.06
C GLY A 277 7.18 29.75 -28.63
N LYS A 278 7.89 30.57 -27.84
CA LYS A 278 9.06 31.34 -28.25
C LYS A 278 10.37 31.00 -27.52
N PHE A 279 10.35 30.16 -26.48
CA PHE A 279 11.58 29.65 -25.87
C PHE A 279 12.03 28.35 -26.56
N GLY A 280 13.26 28.38 -27.08
CA GLY A 280 13.87 27.34 -27.91
C GLY A 280 14.07 25.99 -27.22
N GLY A 281 14.49 25.00 -28.01
CA GLY A 281 14.83 23.63 -27.55
C GLY A 281 13.61 22.77 -27.22
N VAL A 282 12.77 23.22 -26.27
CA VAL A 282 11.59 22.51 -25.77
C VAL A 282 10.60 22.23 -26.89
N GLY A 283 10.18 23.23 -27.69
CA GLY A 283 9.28 23.00 -28.83
C GLY A 283 9.80 21.98 -29.88
N LYS A 284 11.12 21.86 -30.06
CA LYS A 284 11.77 20.92 -31.00
C LYS A 284 11.97 19.52 -30.42
N ALA A 285 12.29 19.40 -29.13
CA ALA A 285 12.41 18.11 -28.45
C ALA A 285 11.04 17.48 -28.19
N VAL A 286 10.06 18.28 -27.78
CA VAL A 286 8.69 17.82 -27.55
C VAL A 286 8.09 17.29 -28.88
N SER A 287 8.41 17.91 -30.03
CA SER A 287 7.95 17.46 -31.36
C SER A 287 8.73 16.25 -31.95
N LYS A 288 9.89 15.90 -31.41
CA LYS A 288 10.71 14.74 -31.84
C LYS A 288 10.57 13.50 -30.93
N ALA A 289 10.52 13.65 -29.62
CA ALA A 289 10.33 12.53 -28.68
C ALA A 289 8.93 11.89 -28.84
N GLY A 290 7.89 12.71 -28.98
CA GLY A 290 6.52 12.25 -29.28
C GLY A 290 6.39 11.51 -30.62
N LYS A 291 7.34 11.67 -31.56
CA LYS A 291 7.35 10.86 -32.78
C LYS A 291 7.75 9.41 -32.55
N LYS A 292 8.39 9.02 -31.43
CA LYS A 292 8.83 7.64 -31.15
C LYS A 292 7.76 6.80 -30.45
N GLY A 293 7.15 7.31 -29.37
CA GLY A 293 6.03 6.64 -28.69
C GLY A 293 4.78 6.44 -29.58
N LEU A 294 4.59 7.30 -30.59
CA LEU A 294 3.53 7.18 -31.59
C LEU A 294 3.92 6.46 -32.91
N LYS A 295 5.15 5.95 -33.10
CA LYS A 295 5.49 5.27 -34.38
C LYS A 295 4.65 4.02 -34.63
N THR A 296 4.12 3.42 -33.58
CA THR A 296 3.23 2.26 -33.65
C THR A 296 1.84 2.62 -34.19
N LYS A 297 1.41 3.89 -34.11
CA LYS A 297 0.16 4.39 -34.70
C LYS A 297 0.35 5.13 -36.03
N LYS A 298 1.52 5.75 -36.24
CA LYS A 298 1.80 6.52 -37.47
C LYS A 298 1.88 5.70 -38.77
N LYS A 299 1.95 4.36 -38.67
CA LYS A 299 1.83 3.45 -39.82
C LYS A 299 0.40 2.94 -40.06
N LEU A 300 -0.53 3.14 -39.13
CA LEU A 300 -1.96 2.85 -39.31
C LEU A 300 -2.75 4.10 -39.68
N ASP A 301 -2.43 5.27 -39.11
CA ASP A 301 -3.17 6.51 -39.35
C ASP A 301 -2.53 7.35 -40.46
N LYS A 302 -2.36 6.73 -41.64
CA LYS A 302 -2.04 7.45 -42.88
C LYS A 302 -3.31 7.96 -43.58
N GLU A 303 -4.36 8.20 -42.80
CA GLU A 303 -5.55 8.94 -43.22
C GLU A 303 -5.52 10.34 -42.59
N LYS A 304 -5.87 11.32 -43.42
CA LYS A 304 -5.88 12.75 -43.09
C LYS A 304 -6.75 13.00 -41.84
N GLY A 305 -6.20 13.63 -40.80
CA GLY A 305 -7.02 14.18 -39.71
C GLY A 305 -6.56 13.92 -38.27
N ALA A 306 -5.35 13.44 -38.01
CA ALA A 306 -4.86 13.38 -36.63
C ALA A 306 -4.70 14.80 -36.05
N PRO A 307 -5.35 15.14 -34.91
CA PRO A 307 -5.29 16.47 -34.30
C PRO A 307 -3.85 16.83 -33.87
N ASP A 308 -3.55 18.13 -33.84
CA ASP A 308 -2.26 18.64 -33.37
C ASP A 308 -2.04 18.26 -31.88
N ARG A 309 -0.79 18.13 -31.45
CA ARG A 309 -0.45 17.70 -30.08
C ARG A 309 -1.01 18.65 -29.01
N ASP A 310 -1.08 19.95 -29.31
CA ASP A 310 -1.68 20.93 -28.40
C ASP A 310 -3.20 20.72 -28.27
N GLU A 311 -3.88 20.31 -29.33
CA GLU A 311 -5.31 19.96 -29.30
C GLU A 311 -5.57 18.67 -28.50
N GLN A 312 -4.69 17.67 -28.60
CA GLN A 312 -4.75 16.46 -27.76
C GLN A 312 -4.55 16.77 -26.27
N LEU A 313 -3.63 17.69 -25.95
CA LEU A 313 -3.39 18.12 -24.57
C LEU A 313 -4.56 18.92 -24.02
N ASP A 314 -5.18 19.80 -24.82
CA ASP A 314 -6.39 20.53 -24.43
C ASP A 314 -7.57 19.58 -24.18
N ALA A 315 -7.74 18.56 -25.03
CA ALA A 315 -8.76 17.53 -24.85
C ALA A 315 -8.52 16.72 -23.57
N ALA A 316 -7.28 16.31 -23.30
CA ALA A 316 -6.94 15.60 -22.06
C ALA A 316 -7.15 16.48 -20.82
N ALA A 317 -6.78 17.77 -20.89
CA ALA A 317 -7.02 18.73 -19.81
C ALA A 317 -8.51 18.90 -19.52
N LYS A 318 -9.34 18.94 -20.56
CA LYS A 318 -10.79 18.96 -20.43
C LYS A 318 -11.32 17.70 -19.75
N VAL A 319 -10.89 16.51 -20.16
CA VAL A 319 -11.29 15.24 -19.52
C VAL A 319 -10.85 15.20 -18.06
N TYR A 320 -9.62 15.61 -17.77
CA TYR A 320 -9.09 15.68 -16.41
C TYR A 320 -9.97 16.57 -15.52
N LYS A 321 -10.26 17.80 -15.97
CA LYS A 321 -11.07 18.77 -15.23
C LYS A 321 -12.53 18.35 -15.09
N GLU A 322 -13.17 17.96 -16.18
CA GLU A 322 -14.63 17.78 -16.22
C GLU A 322 -15.08 16.38 -15.83
N LYS A 323 -14.17 15.40 -15.77
CA LYS A 323 -14.50 13.99 -15.50
C LYS A 323 -13.65 13.39 -14.37
N TYR A 324 -12.34 13.53 -14.43
CA TYR A 324 -11.45 12.89 -13.45
C TYR A 324 -11.54 13.54 -12.06
N LEU A 325 -11.36 14.87 -11.96
CA LEU A 325 -11.44 15.58 -10.67
C LEU A 325 -12.83 15.48 -10.01
N PRO A 326 -13.95 15.64 -10.73
CA PRO A 326 -15.28 15.48 -10.15
C PRO A 326 -15.54 14.05 -9.66
N ALA A 327 -14.96 13.04 -10.33
CA ALA A 327 -15.05 11.66 -9.86
C ALA A 327 -14.34 11.49 -8.50
N LEU A 328 -13.13 12.03 -8.32
CA LEU A 328 -12.44 12.02 -7.04
C LEU A 328 -13.23 12.76 -5.95
N ALA A 329 -13.80 13.93 -6.27
CA ALA A 329 -14.63 14.68 -5.33
C ALA A 329 -15.89 13.91 -4.90
N ALA A 330 -16.57 13.24 -5.84
CA ALA A 330 -17.75 12.43 -5.55
C ALA A 330 -17.42 11.17 -4.72
N ILE A 331 -16.26 10.56 -4.96
CA ILE A 331 -15.73 9.48 -4.10
C ILE A 331 -15.54 10.01 -2.67
N ALA A 332 -14.80 11.10 -2.49
CA ALA A 332 -14.54 11.66 -1.16
C ALA A 332 -15.82 12.08 -0.43
N PHE A 333 -16.79 12.69 -1.13
CA PHE A 333 -18.07 13.12 -0.56
C PHE A 333 -18.87 11.95 0.06
N SER A 334 -18.74 10.76 -0.52
CA SER A 334 -19.48 9.57 -0.09
C SER A 334 -18.62 8.52 0.63
N ALA A 335 -17.33 8.82 0.86
CA ALA A 335 -16.38 7.86 1.40
C ALA A 335 -16.75 7.38 2.82
N ASP A 336 -17.37 8.21 3.66
CA ASP A 336 -17.78 7.79 5.00
C ASP A 336 -19.05 6.91 5.02
N SER A 337 -19.75 6.79 3.88
CA SER A 337 -20.90 5.90 3.74
C SER A 337 -20.47 4.47 3.41
N ARG A 338 -20.66 3.56 4.37
CA ARG A 338 -20.46 2.12 4.17
C ARG A 338 -21.38 1.54 3.10
N ASP A 339 -22.63 1.99 3.04
CA ASP A 339 -23.59 1.52 2.04
C ASP A 339 -23.13 1.90 0.63
N THR A 340 -22.66 3.14 0.45
CA THR A 340 -22.14 3.61 -0.84
C THR A 340 -20.87 2.85 -1.22
N SER A 341 -19.99 2.59 -0.26
CA SER A 341 -18.79 1.77 -0.47
C SER A 341 -19.14 0.35 -0.91
N PHE A 342 -20.09 -0.30 -0.22
CA PHE A 342 -20.58 -1.63 -0.56
C PHE A 342 -21.18 -1.67 -1.97
N GLN A 343 -22.06 -0.73 -2.32
CA GLN A 343 -22.65 -0.64 -3.67
C GLN A 343 -21.60 -0.39 -4.75
N THR A 344 -20.62 0.48 -4.47
CA THR A 344 -19.54 0.78 -5.41
C THR A 344 -18.66 -0.44 -5.69
N ILE A 345 -18.36 -1.21 -4.64
CA ILE A 345 -17.57 -2.43 -4.76
C ILE A 345 -18.37 -3.56 -5.40
N THR A 346 -19.67 -3.69 -5.11
CA THR A 346 -20.58 -4.59 -5.84
C THR A 346 -20.53 -4.31 -7.34
N SER A 347 -20.76 -3.05 -7.75
CA SER A 347 -20.68 -2.65 -9.16
C SER A 347 -19.29 -2.93 -9.76
N ARG A 348 -18.21 -2.74 -8.99
CA ARG A 348 -16.85 -3.05 -9.42
C ARG A 348 -16.63 -4.55 -9.65
N PHE A 349 -17.22 -5.44 -8.85
CA PHE A 349 -17.10 -6.88 -9.06
C PHE A 349 -17.95 -7.37 -10.24
N GLU A 350 -19.09 -6.73 -10.50
CA GLU A 350 -19.93 -6.99 -11.65
C GLU A 350 -19.27 -6.57 -12.97
N SER A 351 -18.42 -5.53 -12.94
CA SER A 351 -17.73 -5.01 -14.13
C SER A 351 -16.60 -5.91 -14.66
N GLY A 352 -16.21 -6.95 -13.92
CA GLY A 352 -15.16 -7.88 -14.33
C GLY A 352 -13.81 -7.20 -14.53
N ASP A 353 -13.14 -7.46 -15.65
CA ASP A 353 -11.79 -6.95 -15.88
C ASP A 353 -11.73 -5.46 -16.25
N ASP A 354 -12.88 -4.83 -16.57
CA ASP A 354 -12.94 -3.41 -16.90
C ASP A 354 -13.38 -2.58 -15.68
N PRO A 355 -12.47 -1.86 -15.01
CA PRO A 355 -12.82 -0.99 -13.88
C PRO A 355 -13.61 0.27 -14.30
N SER A 356 -13.70 0.55 -15.61
CA SER A 356 -14.45 1.69 -16.16
C SER A 356 -15.89 1.35 -16.55
N ALA A 357 -16.24 0.06 -16.55
CA ALA A 357 -17.61 -0.41 -16.73
C ALA A 357 -18.39 -0.21 -15.42
N GLY A 358 -19.33 0.73 -15.40
CA GLY A 358 -20.18 0.98 -14.23
C GLY A 358 -20.74 2.39 -14.17
N GLY A 359 -21.70 2.58 -13.27
CA GLY A 359 -22.37 3.88 -13.03
C GLY A 359 -21.83 4.65 -11.83
N THR A 360 -20.77 4.17 -11.18
CA THR A 360 -20.26 4.75 -9.92
C THR A 360 -19.22 5.86 -10.16
N PRO A 361 -19.00 6.75 -9.18
CA PRO A 361 -17.90 7.72 -9.24
C PRO A 361 -16.53 7.07 -9.48
N LEU A 362 -16.28 5.91 -8.88
CA LEU A 362 -15.05 5.14 -9.11
C LEU A 362 -14.89 4.73 -10.58
N ALA A 363 -15.94 4.14 -11.18
CA ALA A 363 -15.93 3.75 -12.58
C ALA A 363 -15.76 4.96 -13.50
N ALA A 364 -16.39 6.09 -13.19
CA ALA A 364 -16.22 7.35 -13.92
C ALA A 364 -14.78 7.87 -13.88
N GLY A 365 -14.11 7.76 -12.73
CA GLY A 365 -12.69 8.10 -12.58
C GLY A 365 -11.80 7.23 -13.46
N TYR A 366 -12.00 5.90 -13.43
CA TYR A 366 -11.25 4.99 -14.30
C TYR A 366 -11.54 5.24 -15.78
N LYS A 367 -12.80 5.51 -16.15
CA LYS A 367 -13.19 5.88 -17.51
C LYS A 367 -12.51 7.16 -17.99
N ALA A 368 -12.40 8.18 -17.13
CA ALA A 368 -11.66 9.40 -17.43
C ALA A 368 -10.17 9.12 -17.64
N SER A 369 -9.55 8.31 -16.76
CA SER A 369 -8.15 7.91 -16.90
C SER A 369 -7.89 7.17 -18.21
N ARG A 370 -8.76 6.22 -18.57
CA ARG A 370 -8.68 5.46 -19.83
C ARG A 370 -8.86 6.35 -21.05
N SER A 371 -9.74 7.35 -20.95
CA SER A 371 -9.95 8.33 -22.03
C SER A 371 -8.69 9.18 -22.25
N MET A 372 -8.01 9.58 -21.18
CA MET A 372 -6.69 10.24 -21.28
C MET A 372 -5.62 9.31 -21.84
N GLU A 373 -5.59 8.02 -21.48
CA GLU A 373 -4.67 7.03 -22.08
C GLU A 373 -4.86 6.92 -23.60
N MET A 374 -6.11 6.94 -24.07
CA MET A 374 -6.41 6.90 -25.50
C MET A 374 -5.91 8.15 -26.26
N MET A 375 -5.83 9.30 -25.58
CA MET A 375 -5.38 10.58 -26.15
C MET A 375 -3.85 10.75 -26.06
N LEU A 376 -3.26 10.41 -24.91
CA LEU A 376 -1.86 10.70 -24.58
C LEU A 376 -0.92 9.51 -24.80
N GLY A 377 -1.46 8.32 -24.99
CA GLY A 377 -0.71 7.07 -25.16
C GLY A 377 -1.09 6.04 -24.10
N LEU A 378 -1.35 4.81 -24.56
CA LEU A 378 -1.75 3.70 -23.68
C LEU A 378 -0.66 3.39 -22.65
N LYS A 379 -1.07 2.94 -21.47
CA LYS A 379 -0.16 2.46 -20.44
C LYS A 379 0.68 1.29 -20.98
N ASP A 380 2.00 1.40 -20.86
CA ASP A 380 3.00 0.41 -21.24
C ASP A 380 4.21 0.43 -20.29
N LYS A 381 5.24 -0.37 -20.59
CA LYS A 381 6.44 -0.48 -19.75
C LYS A 381 7.32 0.77 -19.69
N TYR A 382 7.09 1.78 -20.54
CA TYR A 382 7.89 3.01 -20.61
C TYR A 382 7.18 4.20 -19.96
N ASN A 383 5.85 4.18 -19.88
CA ASN A 383 5.04 5.24 -19.30
C ASN A 383 4.26 4.85 -18.03
N TYR A 384 4.40 3.60 -17.55
CA TYR A 384 3.61 3.07 -16.43
C TYR A 384 3.64 3.95 -15.18
N ILE A 385 4.79 4.52 -14.82
CA ILE A 385 4.96 5.35 -13.61
C ILE A 385 3.97 6.52 -13.60
N TYR A 386 3.82 7.20 -14.74
CA TYR A 386 2.90 8.31 -14.85
C TYR A 386 1.45 7.87 -14.63
N TRP A 387 1.02 6.83 -15.35
CA TRP A 387 -0.35 6.32 -15.25
C TRP A 387 -0.63 5.73 -13.87
N ASP A 388 0.37 5.12 -13.24
CA ASP A 388 0.25 4.61 -11.89
C ASP A 388 0.14 5.72 -10.86
N LEU A 389 0.90 6.81 -10.97
CA LEU A 389 0.71 7.97 -10.09
C LEU A 389 -0.66 8.61 -10.32
N LEU A 390 -1.08 8.77 -11.57
CA LEU A 390 -2.37 9.35 -11.90
C LEU A 390 -3.51 8.51 -11.32
N GLN A 391 -3.49 7.19 -11.51
CA GLN A 391 -4.56 6.28 -11.08
C GLN A 391 -4.47 5.85 -9.61
N ALA A 392 -3.41 6.23 -8.89
CA ALA A 392 -3.19 5.81 -7.51
C ALA A 392 -4.39 6.19 -6.62
N SER A 393 -4.86 7.44 -6.71
CA SER A 393 -6.01 7.89 -5.91
C SER A 393 -7.27 7.04 -6.09
N LEU A 394 -7.53 6.56 -7.31
CA LEU A 394 -8.67 5.67 -7.57
C LEU A 394 -8.46 4.28 -6.96
N ARG A 395 -7.24 3.74 -7.07
CA ARG A 395 -6.91 2.43 -6.49
C ARG A 395 -7.00 2.46 -4.97
N ASP A 396 -6.52 3.51 -4.34
CA ASP A 396 -6.53 3.62 -2.87
C ASP A 396 -7.94 3.78 -2.33
N ALA A 397 -8.76 4.62 -2.97
CA ALA A 397 -10.18 4.71 -2.66
C ALA A 397 -10.88 3.36 -2.84
N GLN A 398 -10.53 2.60 -3.89
CA GLN A 398 -11.08 1.28 -4.12
C GLN A 398 -10.67 0.26 -3.05
N VAL A 399 -9.44 0.30 -2.56
CA VAL A 399 -8.99 -0.55 -1.45
C VAL A 399 -9.74 -0.18 -0.16
N PHE A 400 -9.83 1.11 0.16
CA PHE A 400 -10.62 1.58 1.30
C PHE A 400 -12.09 1.14 1.23
N MET A 401 -12.74 1.33 0.08
CA MET A 401 -14.13 0.93 -0.12
C MET A 401 -14.30 -0.60 -0.05
N LEU A 402 -13.30 -1.40 -0.43
CA LEU A 402 -13.32 -2.87 -0.32
C LEU A 402 -13.34 -3.32 1.14
N GLU A 403 -12.58 -2.65 2.01
CA GLU A 403 -12.60 -2.89 3.46
C GLU A 403 -13.96 -2.49 4.06
N GLU A 404 -14.49 -1.31 3.70
CA GLU A 404 -15.83 -0.89 4.15
C GLU A 404 -16.95 -1.81 3.63
N ALA A 405 -16.81 -2.34 2.42
CA ALA A 405 -17.72 -3.34 1.86
C ALA A 405 -17.68 -4.65 2.63
N SER A 406 -16.51 -5.08 3.08
CA SER A 406 -16.32 -6.26 3.93
C SER A 406 -17.02 -6.07 5.28
N CYS A 407 -16.87 -4.88 5.89
CA CYS A 407 -17.65 -4.51 7.08
C CYS A 407 -19.15 -4.55 6.85
N LYS A 408 -19.62 -4.00 5.73
CA LYS A 408 -21.05 -3.93 5.45
C LYS A 408 -21.62 -5.33 5.22
N ALA A 409 -20.90 -6.21 4.52
CA ALA A 409 -21.29 -7.60 4.36
C ALA A 409 -21.49 -8.29 5.72
N ASP A 410 -20.52 -8.16 6.64
CA ASP A 410 -20.64 -8.71 7.99
C ASP A 410 -21.82 -8.13 8.76
N ALA A 411 -22.02 -6.81 8.70
CA ALA A 411 -23.14 -6.14 9.37
C ALA A 411 -24.51 -6.63 8.88
N ILE A 412 -24.71 -6.77 7.56
CA ILE A 412 -25.95 -7.33 7.00
C ILE A 412 -26.15 -8.77 7.49
N TRP A 413 -25.08 -9.57 7.60
CA TRP A 413 -25.18 -10.92 8.16
C TRP A 413 -25.65 -10.91 9.62
N GLN A 414 -25.14 -10.00 10.44
CA GLN A 414 -25.62 -9.83 11.82
C GLN A 414 -27.11 -9.46 11.86
N GLU A 415 -27.49 -8.48 11.04
CA GLU A 415 -28.81 -7.85 11.06
C GLU A 415 -29.89 -8.76 10.47
N GLU A 416 -29.62 -9.43 9.35
CA GLU A 416 -30.62 -10.21 8.62
C GLU A 416 -30.59 -11.69 8.96
N VAL A 417 -29.41 -12.27 9.18
CA VAL A 417 -29.27 -13.73 9.39
C VAL A 417 -29.20 -14.07 10.86
N ARG A 418 -28.33 -13.43 11.64
CA ARG A 418 -28.21 -13.76 13.07
C ARG A 418 -29.43 -13.32 13.87
N ALA A 419 -29.92 -12.10 13.67
CA ALA A 419 -31.14 -11.65 14.35
C ALA A 419 -32.36 -12.54 14.01
N ALA A 420 -32.47 -13.00 12.76
CA ALA A 420 -33.54 -13.93 12.35
C ALA A 420 -33.40 -15.35 12.92
N MET A 421 -32.25 -15.67 13.51
CA MET A 421 -31.99 -16.92 14.22
C MET A 421 -32.19 -16.81 15.74
N ASP A 422 -32.42 -15.60 16.25
CA ASP A 422 -32.74 -15.39 17.65
C ASP A 422 -34.06 -16.10 18.00
N ASN A 423 -34.06 -16.80 19.14
CA ASN A 423 -35.18 -17.60 19.63
C ASN A 423 -35.59 -18.79 18.74
N VAL A 424 -34.88 -19.09 17.64
CA VAL A 424 -35.13 -20.31 16.86
C VAL A 424 -34.68 -21.53 17.69
N PRO A 425 -35.57 -22.51 17.97
CA PRO A 425 -35.21 -23.73 18.69
C PRO A 425 -34.08 -24.46 17.97
N ILE A 426 -33.12 -24.99 18.73
CA ILE A 426 -31.90 -25.64 18.19
C ILE A 426 -32.25 -26.69 17.11
N SER A 427 -33.29 -27.49 17.33
CA SER A 427 -33.78 -28.52 16.39
C SER A 427 -34.27 -27.96 15.04
N ALA A 428 -34.73 -26.71 14.99
CA ALA A 428 -35.22 -26.06 13.78
C ALA A 428 -34.16 -25.19 13.08
N ARG A 429 -33.02 -24.91 13.74
CA ARG A 429 -32.00 -23.97 13.25
C ARG A 429 -31.41 -24.37 11.89
N PHE A 430 -31.04 -25.64 11.74
CA PHE A 430 -30.46 -26.13 10.49
C PHE A 430 -31.43 -25.93 9.31
N GLY A 431 -32.70 -26.30 9.50
CA GLY A 431 -33.72 -26.15 8.47
C GLY A 431 -33.99 -24.69 8.10
N ARG A 432 -34.10 -23.80 9.10
CA ARG A 432 -34.26 -22.35 8.89
C ARG A 432 -33.08 -21.75 8.10
N MET A 433 -31.88 -22.27 8.31
CA MET A 433 -30.67 -21.76 7.68
C MET A 433 -30.45 -22.28 6.25
N PHE A 434 -30.65 -23.57 6.01
CA PHE A 434 -30.14 -24.25 4.82
C PHE A 434 -31.18 -24.93 3.93
N ASN A 435 -32.44 -25.13 4.37
CA ASN A 435 -33.47 -25.66 3.48
C ASN A 435 -33.70 -24.73 2.29
N GLU A 436 -34.54 -25.15 1.34
CA GLU A 436 -34.96 -24.29 0.23
C GLU A 436 -35.54 -22.96 0.77
N GLY A 437 -35.02 -21.82 0.30
CA GLY A 437 -35.34 -20.49 0.82
C GLY A 437 -34.73 -20.16 2.19
N GLY A 438 -33.77 -20.94 2.67
CA GLY A 438 -33.09 -20.73 3.94
C GLY A 438 -32.28 -19.43 3.98
N LEU A 439 -32.03 -18.94 5.20
CA LEU A 439 -31.38 -17.64 5.43
C LEU A 439 -29.97 -17.56 4.81
N ALA A 440 -29.18 -18.64 4.88
CA ALA A 440 -27.81 -18.64 4.37
C ALA A 440 -27.76 -18.46 2.85
N TRP A 441 -28.58 -19.23 2.11
CA TRP A 441 -28.63 -19.15 0.66
C TRP A 441 -29.24 -17.84 0.18
N THR A 442 -30.30 -17.37 0.85
CA THR A 442 -30.92 -16.08 0.56
C THR A 442 -29.91 -14.94 0.72
N TYR A 443 -29.14 -14.95 1.80
CA TYR A 443 -28.10 -13.95 2.06
C TYR A 443 -27.00 -13.99 0.98
N VAL A 444 -26.51 -15.19 0.62
CA VAL A 444 -25.49 -15.35 -0.43
C VAL A 444 -26.02 -14.84 -1.77
N ASP A 445 -27.23 -15.23 -2.17
CA ASP A 445 -27.82 -14.87 -3.46
C ASP A 445 -28.15 -13.38 -3.57
N THR A 446 -28.54 -12.76 -2.47
CA THR A 446 -28.95 -11.34 -2.43
C THR A 446 -27.74 -10.40 -2.32
N HIS A 447 -26.81 -10.70 -1.40
CA HIS A 447 -25.76 -9.75 -1.01
C HIS A 447 -24.37 -10.15 -1.48
N LEU A 448 -24.07 -11.45 -1.61
CA LEU A 448 -22.71 -11.94 -1.88
C LEU A 448 -22.48 -12.46 -3.29
N LYS A 449 -23.53 -12.61 -4.11
CA LYS A 449 -23.44 -13.18 -5.46
C LYS A 449 -22.33 -12.57 -6.34
N PRO A 450 -22.07 -11.24 -6.34
CA PRO A 450 -20.96 -10.65 -7.10
C PRO A 450 -19.57 -11.08 -6.59
N PHE A 451 -19.45 -11.40 -5.30
CA PHE A 451 -18.19 -11.65 -4.58
C PHE A 451 -17.81 -13.12 -4.45
N VAL A 452 -18.70 -14.04 -4.83
CA VAL A 452 -18.47 -15.49 -4.75
C VAL A 452 -18.61 -16.16 -6.11
N LYS A 453 -18.03 -17.34 -6.24
CA LYS A 453 -18.20 -18.23 -7.40
C LYS A 453 -18.23 -19.68 -6.95
N THR A 454 -18.76 -20.55 -7.80
CA THR A 454 -18.73 -21.99 -7.59
C THR A 454 -17.59 -22.64 -8.39
N ALA A 455 -16.88 -23.57 -7.76
CA ALA A 455 -15.81 -24.34 -8.38
C ALA A 455 -16.04 -25.86 -8.17
N PRO A 456 -15.78 -26.71 -9.18
CA PRO A 456 -15.87 -28.16 -9.04
C PRO A 456 -14.98 -28.68 -7.90
N GLY A 457 -15.49 -29.61 -7.10
CA GLY A 457 -14.76 -30.22 -5.98
C GLY A 457 -14.57 -29.34 -4.74
N VAL A 458 -14.69 -28.01 -4.86
CA VAL A 458 -14.52 -27.05 -3.74
C VAL A 458 -15.87 -26.50 -3.27
N GLY A 459 -16.80 -26.25 -4.17
CA GLY A 459 -18.06 -25.58 -3.85
C GLY A 459 -17.97 -24.07 -3.98
N LEU A 460 -18.53 -23.33 -3.02
CA LEU A 460 -18.52 -21.88 -3.02
C LEU A 460 -17.15 -21.36 -2.56
N MET A 461 -16.60 -20.40 -3.28
CA MET A 461 -15.32 -19.78 -2.94
C MET A 461 -15.34 -18.29 -3.28
N PRO A 462 -14.41 -17.48 -2.72
CA PRO A 462 -14.27 -16.07 -3.11
C PRO A 462 -14.03 -15.91 -4.61
N ARG A 463 -14.67 -14.90 -5.20
CA ARG A 463 -14.38 -14.43 -6.57
C ARG A 463 -13.24 -13.41 -6.50
N LYS A 464 -12.33 -13.50 -7.46
CA LYS A 464 -11.23 -12.54 -7.65
C LYS A 464 -11.50 -11.71 -8.90
N VAL A 465 -11.35 -10.38 -8.77
CA VAL A 465 -11.45 -9.43 -9.89
C VAL A 465 -10.21 -8.53 -9.87
N GLY A 466 -9.30 -8.72 -10.84
CA GLY A 466 -7.95 -8.17 -10.76
C GLY A 466 -7.23 -8.66 -9.49
N ASN A 467 -6.83 -7.73 -8.62
CA ASN A 467 -6.25 -8.04 -7.31
C ASN A 467 -7.25 -7.93 -6.15
N LEU A 468 -8.53 -7.69 -6.41
CA LEU A 468 -9.54 -7.57 -5.37
C LEU A 468 -10.14 -8.92 -5.00
N THR A 469 -10.42 -9.09 -3.73
CA THR A 469 -11.25 -10.17 -3.17
C THR A 469 -11.91 -9.60 -1.91
N LEU A 470 -13.23 -9.75 -1.77
CA LEU A 470 -13.90 -9.37 -0.53
C LEU A 470 -13.42 -10.33 0.58
N ASP A 471 -13.03 -9.80 1.74
CA ASP A 471 -12.36 -10.59 2.79
C ASP A 471 -13.36 -11.43 3.60
N LEU A 472 -13.97 -12.41 2.94
CA LEU A 472 -14.87 -13.38 3.56
C LEU A 472 -14.04 -14.48 4.23
N GLY A 473 -14.29 -14.71 5.52
CA GLY A 473 -13.52 -15.63 6.34
C GLY A 473 -13.74 -17.10 5.97
N GLN A 474 -12.71 -17.94 6.16
CA GLN A 474 -12.78 -19.37 5.89
C GLN A 474 -13.92 -20.06 6.67
N ASN A 475 -14.16 -19.66 7.92
CA ASN A 475 -15.22 -20.19 8.76
C ASN A 475 -16.61 -20.05 8.12
N PHE A 476 -16.84 -18.99 7.34
CA PHE A 476 -18.09 -18.79 6.61
C PHE A 476 -18.24 -19.77 5.45
N PHE A 477 -17.18 -19.99 4.67
CA PHE A 477 -17.20 -20.98 3.58
C PHE A 477 -17.33 -22.41 4.09
N ASP A 478 -16.67 -22.73 5.21
CA ASP A 478 -16.80 -24.03 5.88
C ASP A 478 -18.25 -24.24 6.36
N PHE A 479 -18.85 -23.22 6.98
CA PHE A 479 -20.25 -23.25 7.41
C PHE A 479 -21.22 -23.54 6.27
N LEU A 480 -21.08 -22.85 5.13
CA LEU A 480 -21.90 -23.10 3.93
C LEU A 480 -21.65 -24.49 3.34
N SER A 481 -20.39 -24.94 3.33
CA SER A 481 -20.01 -26.25 2.81
C SER A 481 -20.59 -27.38 3.65
N TYR A 482 -20.49 -27.29 4.97
CA TYR A 482 -21.14 -28.24 5.88
C TYR A 482 -22.65 -28.21 5.73
N GLY A 483 -23.27 -27.02 5.67
CA GLY A 483 -24.70 -26.89 5.42
C GLY A 483 -25.17 -27.65 4.18
N ARG A 484 -24.45 -27.51 3.06
CA ARG A 484 -24.74 -28.24 1.83
C ARG A 484 -24.57 -29.75 1.97
N LEU A 485 -23.53 -30.21 2.66
CA LEU A 485 -23.34 -31.65 2.93
C LEU A 485 -24.47 -32.22 3.80
N GLY A 486 -24.93 -31.45 4.80
CA GLY A 486 -26.04 -31.84 5.67
C GLY A 486 -27.37 -32.03 4.95
N LEU A 487 -27.60 -31.29 3.87
CA LEU A 487 -28.75 -31.47 2.97
C LEU A 487 -28.62 -32.75 2.12
N GLN A 488 -27.41 -33.10 1.68
CA GLN A 488 -27.15 -34.28 0.85
C GLN A 488 -27.10 -35.59 1.66
N GLY A 489 -26.66 -35.54 2.91
CA GLY A 489 -26.49 -36.69 3.81
C GLY A 489 -27.78 -37.16 4.50
N MET A 490 -28.88 -37.32 3.74
CA MET A 490 -30.23 -37.69 4.24
C MET A 490 -30.30 -39.09 4.89
N LYS A 491 -29.71 -39.28 6.07
CA LYS A 491 -30.25 -40.21 7.07
C LYS A 491 -30.87 -39.37 8.19
N GLU A 492 -32.19 -39.48 8.34
CA GLU A 492 -32.92 -38.78 9.41
C GLU A 492 -32.59 -39.34 10.79
N THR A 493 -32.28 -40.64 10.84
CA THR A 493 -31.96 -41.38 12.08
C THR A 493 -30.70 -42.23 11.89
N PHE A 494 -29.85 -42.25 12.91
CA PHE A 494 -28.65 -43.07 13.01
C PHE A 494 -28.81 -44.07 14.15
N THR A 495 -28.88 -45.35 13.81
CA THR A 495 -28.88 -46.43 14.80
C THR A 495 -27.46 -46.80 15.16
N THR A 496 -27.12 -46.72 16.43
CA THR A 496 -25.81 -47.10 16.98
C THR A 496 -26.00 -48.30 17.91
N PRO A 497 -25.67 -49.53 17.48
CA PRO A 497 -25.53 -50.66 18.39
C PRO A 497 -24.37 -50.42 19.35
N ILE A 498 -24.58 -50.74 20.63
CA ILE A 498 -23.61 -50.53 21.71
C ILE A 498 -23.49 -51.82 22.51
N MET A 499 -22.28 -52.36 22.62
CA MET A 499 -21.94 -53.41 23.57
C MET A 499 -21.30 -52.75 24.79
N VAL A 500 -21.98 -52.81 25.93
CA VAL A 500 -21.58 -52.16 27.17
C VAL A 500 -20.93 -53.20 28.07
N LYS A 501 -19.64 -53.05 28.39
CA LYS A 501 -18.93 -53.94 29.33
C LYS A 501 -18.94 -53.37 30.76
N PRO A 502 -18.64 -54.20 31.79
CA PRO A 502 -18.50 -53.76 33.18
C PRO A 502 -17.61 -52.52 33.32
N VAL A 503 -18.04 -51.57 34.15
CA VAL A 503 -17.30 -50.32 34.38
C VAL A 503 -16.17 -50.58 35.35
N THR A 504 -14.98 -50.12 35.00
CA THR A 504 -13.79 -50.28 35.83
C THR A 504 -13.40 -48.98 36.51
N VAL A 505 -12.81 -49.10 37.69
CA VAL A 505 -12.26 -47.98 38.46
C VAL A 505 -10.81 -48.28 38.81
N ASN A 506 -10.04 -47.26 39.15
CA ASN A 506 -8.66 -47.44 39.61
C ASN A 506 -8.59 -48.41 40.81
N LYS A 507 -7.49 -49.19 40.88
CA LYS A 507 -7.34 -50.31 41.83
C LYS A 507 -7.48 -49.90 43.30
N GLN A 508 -7.16 -48.65 43.64
CA GLN A 508 -7.18 -48.12 45.00
C GLN A 508 -8.57 -47.63 45.45
N SER A 509 -9.57 -47.65 44.56
CA SER A 509 -10.94 -47.27 44.88
C SER A 509 -11.53 -48.18 45.96
N LEU A 510 -12.22 -47.58 46.93
CA LEU A 510 -12.89 -48.30 48.01
C LEU A 510 -14.22 -48.93 47.57
N LEU A 511 -14.83 -48.40 46.51
CA LEU A 511 -16.11 -48.85 46.00
C LEU A 511 -16.04 -49.14 44.51
N LYS A 512 -16.90 -50.05 44.05
CA LYS A 512 -17.07 -50.40 42.64
C LYS A 512 -18.47 -50.00 42.17
N PRO A 513 -18.61 -49.62 40.89
CA PRO A 513 -19.91 -49.31 40.32
C PRO A 513 -20.77 -50.58 40.27
N LEU A 514 -22.05 -50.43 40.63
CA LEU A 514 -23.06 -51.48 40.59
C LEU A 514 -23.89 -51.41 39.32
N LYS A 515 -24.14 -50.20 38.81
CA LYS A 515 -25.01 -49.97 37.65
C LYS A 515 -24.61 -48.70 36.91
N THR A 516 -24.67 -48.73 35.58
CA THR A 516 -24.68 -47.54 34.75
C THR A 516 -25.95 -47.44 33.94
N SER A 517 -26.44 -46.21 33.79
CA SER A 517 -27.61 -45.91 32.96
C SER A 517 -27.26 -44.77 32.00
N MET A 518 -27.44 -45.02 30.71
CA MET A 518 -27.37 -44.00 29.67
C MET A 518 -28.80 -43.68 29.21
N ILE A 519 -29.18 -42.42 29.24
CA ILE A 519 -30.53 -41.95 28.88
C ILE A 519 -30.38 -40.88 27.80
N LEU A 520 -30.87 -41.17 26.60
CA LEU A 520 -30.97 -40.23 25.50
C LEU A 520 -32.40 -39.68 25.46
N SER A 521 -32.55 -38.37 25.63
CA SER A 521 -33.87 -37.71 25.57
C SER A 521 -34.14 -37.24 24.14
N CYS A 522 -35.34 -37.49 23.63
CA CYS A 522 -35.75 -37.04 22.29
C CYS A 522 -37.16 -36.43 22.30
N ASP A 523 -37.52 -35.76 21.21
CA ASP A 523 -38.82 -35.09 20.99
C ASP A 523 -39.16 -34.07 22.08
N GLY A 524 -38.18 -33.25 22.49
CA GLY A 524 -38.36 -32.29 23.58
C GLY A 524 -38.56 -32.96 24.94
N GLY A 525 -38.01 -34.18 25.12
CA GLY A 525 -38.10 -34.97 26.34
C GLY A 525 -39.33 -35.87 26.45
N LYS A 526 -40.20 -35.91 25.42
CA LYS A 526 -41.37 -36.78 25.35
C LYS A 526 -41.00 -38.25 25.22
N THR A 527 -39.91 -38.54 24.51
CA THR A 527 -39.39 -39.90 24.33
C THR A 527 -38.03 -40.00 25.01
N LYS A 528 -37.75 -41.15 25.62
CA LYS A 528 -36.45 -41.45 26.26
C LYS A 528 -36.01 -42.84 25.88
N GLN A 529 -34.81 -42.95 25.34
CA GLN A 529 -34.17 -44.22 25.09
C GLN A 529 -33.19 -44.48 26.23
N THR A 530 -33.20 -45.68 26.81
CA THR A 530 -32.36 -46.00 27.97
C THR A 530 -31.61 -47.31 27.76
N ILE A 531 -30.31 -47.29 28.05
CA ILE A 531 -29.48 -48.48 28.14
C ILE A 531 -29.00 -48.60 29.59
N VAL A 532 -29.31 -49.71 30.24
CA VAL A 532 -28.90 -50.00 31.63
C VAL A 532 -27.92 -51.16 31.62
N ASN A 533 -26.80 -51.00 32.30
CA ASN A 533 -25.83 -52.05 32.55
C ASN A 533 -25.69 -52.24 34.07
N GLN A 534 -25.97 -53.45 34.57
CA GLN A 534 -25.86 -53.80 36.00
C GLN A 534 -24.49 -54.40 36.34
N ASN A 535 -23.44 -53.85 35.73
CA ASN A 535 -22.06 -54.34 35.76
C ASN A 535 -21.86 -55.74 35.15
N PHE A 536 -22.61 -56.04 34.09
CA PHE A 536 -22.48 -57.23 33.24
C PHE A 536 -22.42 -56.82 31.78
N GLU A 537 -21.92 -57.69 30.90
CA GLU A 537 -21.93 -57.40 29.46
C GLU A 537 -23.36 -57.36 28.94
N THR A 538 -23.77 -56.20 28.41
CA THR A 538 -25.13 -55.95 27.93
C THR A 538 -25.07 -55.28 26.55
N GLN A 539 -25.97 -55.69 25.66
CA GLN A 539 -26.14 -55.02 24.37
C GLN A 539 -27.33 -54.05 24.42
N GLY A 540 -27.15 -52.89 23.81
CA GLY A 540 -28.18 -51.88 23.63
C GLY A 540 -28.07 -51.21 22.26
N ARG A 541 -28.99 -50.30 21.98
CA ARG A 541 -28.92 -49.44 20.80
C ARG A 541 -29.50 -48.07 21.10
N PHE A 542 -28.95 -47.04 20.49
CA PHE A 542 -29.58 -45.73 20.40
C PHE A 542 -29.92 -45.40 18.96
N GLU A 543 -31.09 -44.83 18.76
CA GLU A 543 -31.54 -44.22 17.52
C GLU A 543 -31.45 -42.71 17.69
N TRP A 544 -30.37 -42.12 17.17
CA TRP A 544 -30.16 -40.68 17.26
C TRP A 544 -30.73 -39.98 16.03
N SER A 545 -31.50 -38.92 16.28
CA SER A 545 -31.93 -37.96 15.28
C SER A 545 -31.79 -36.55 15.85
N GLN A 546 -32.07 -35.53 15.05
CA GLN A 546 -32.07 -34.13 15.50
C GLN A 546 -33.22 -33.80 16.48
N ALA A 547 -34.20 -34.70 16.63
CA ALA A 547 -35.20 -34.57 17.67
C ALA A 547 -34.63 -34.93 19.05
N CYS A 548 -33.46 -35.57 19.10
CA CYS A 548 -32.76 -35.88 20.35
C CYS A 548 -32.01 -34.66 20.89
N SER A 549 -32.03 -34.53 22.21
CA SER A 549 -31.32 -33.49 22.97
C SER A 549 -30.28 -34.17 23.87
N ASP A 550 -30.40 -33.98 25.18
CA ASP A 550 -29.36 -34.31 26.14
C ASP A 550 -29.18 -35.84 26.26
N LEU A 551 -27.90 -36.24 26.37
CA LEU A 551 -27.53 -37.57 26.86
C LEU A 551 -27.12 -37.44 28.33
N ARG A 552 -27.78 -38.22 29.19
CA ARG A 552 -27.41 -38.35 30.60
C ARG A 552 -26.75 -39.69 30.87
N LEU A 553 -25.60 -39.64 31.54
CA LEU A 553 -24.90 -40.80 32.08
C LEU A 553 -24.98 -40.77 33.60
N ASP A 554 -25.54 -41.82 34.19
CA ASP A 554 -25.52 -42.07 35.62
C ASP A 554 -24.64 -43.29 35.93
N ILE A 555 -23.78 -43.17 36.94
CA ILE A 555 -22.92 -44.25 37.46
C ILE A 555 -23.23 -44.44 38.95
N ASP A 556 -23.87 -45.55 39.27
CA ASP A 556 -24.38 -45.88 40.60
C ASP A 556 -23.37 -46.75 41.37
N PHE A 557 -22.92 -46.27 42.53
CA PHE A 557 -22.02 -46.97 43.46
C PHE A 557 -22.78 -47.53 44.67
N GLY A 558 -24.11 -47.56 44.63
CA GLY A 558 -25.00 -48.04 45.70
C GLY A 558 -25.29 -46.99 46.77
N ILE A 559 -24.26 -46.30 47.27
CA ILE A 559 -24.43 -45.25 48.29
C ILE A 559 -24.45 -43.82 47.72
N PHE A 560 -24.00 -43.64 46.48
CA PHE A 560 -24.12 -42.39 45.72
C PHE A 560 -24.18 -42.70 44.23
N THR A 561 -24.60 -41.72 43.44
CA THR A 561 -24.64 -41.80 41.97
C THR A 561 -23.91 -40.59 41.39
N LEU A 562 -22.92 -40.84 40.53
CA LEU A 562 -22.29 -39.80 39.73
C LEU A 562 -23.14 -39.53 38.50
N ARG A 563 -23.43 -38.26 38.22
CA ARG A 563 -24.23 -37.86 37.06
C ARG A 563 -23.43 -36.91 36.16
N LYS A 564 -23.38 -37.23 34.87
CA LYS A 564 -22.85 -36.36 33.81
C LYS A 564 -23.91 -36.17 32.75
N VAL A 565 -24.16 -34.91 32.39
CA VAL A 565 -25.10 -34.54 31.32
C VAL A 565 -24.30 -33.97 30.16
N TYR A 566 -24.50 -34.52 28.98
CA TYR A 566 -24.02 -34.00 27.72
C TYR A 566 -25.19 -33.24 27.07
N PRO A 567 -25.18 -31.90 27.11
CA PRO A 567 -26.35 -31.10 26.77
C PRO A 567 -26.54 -30.94 25.25
N GLY A 568 -27.78 -30.67 24.85
CA GLY A 568 -28.15 -30.26 23.51
C GLY A 568 -28.14 -31.39 22.48
N VAL A 569 -28.45 -31.05 21.23
CA VAL A 569 -28.58 -32.01 20.12
C VAL A 569 -27.28 -32.75 19.78
N THR A 570 -26.13 -32.18 20.16
CA THR A 570 -24.81 -32.82 20.03
C THR A 570 -24.43 -33.67 21.24
N GLY A 571 -25.26 -33.74 22.28
CA GLY A 571 -24.92 -34.42 23.53
C GLY A 571 -24.46 -35.87 23.34
N TYR A 572 -25.18 -36.65 22.52
CA TYR A 572 -24.77 -38.02 22.21
C TYR A 572 -23.53 -38.09 21.29
N PRO A 573 -23.43 -37.35 20.17
CA PRO A 573 -22.18 -37.23 19.42
C PRO A 573 -20.97 -36.81 20.27
N ASP A 574 -21.12 -35.89 21.22
CA ASP A 574 -20.04 -35.41 22.08
C ASP A 574 -19.62 -36.46 23.12
N PHE A 575 -20.57 -37.25 23.62
CA PHE A 575 -20.26 -38.45 24.39
C PHE A 575 -19.43 -39.45 23.58
N LEU A 576 -19.80 -39.70 22.32
CA LEU A 576 -19.07 -40.62 21.43
C LEU A 576 -17.65 -40.14 21.11
N LYS A 577 -17.45 -38.83 20.94
CA LYS A 577 -16.12 -38.23 20.72
C LYS A 577 -15.16 -38.46 21.89
N GLY A 578 -15.67 -38.68 23.10
CA GLY A 578 -14.85 -38.93 24.28
C GLY A 578 -14.17 -40.30 24.32
N PHE A 579 -14.55 -41.23 23.42
CA PHE A 579 -13.97 -42.58 23.39
C PHE A 579 -12.67 -42.62 22.58
N ASP A 580 -11.57 -43.02 23.25
CA ASP A 580 -10.35 -43.47 22.59
C ASP A 580 -10.45 -44.98 22.34
N GLY A 581 -10.56 -45.38 21.07
CA GLY A 581 -10.99 -46.73 20.70
C GLY A 581 -12.36 -47.06 21.31
N ASN A 582 -12.38 -47.97 22.28
CA ASN A 582 -13.59 -48.43 22.98
C ASN A 582 -13.63 -47.98 24.45
N VAL A 583 -12.72 -47.09 24.87
CA VAL A 583 -12.61 -46.66 26.28
C VAL A 583 -12.89 -45.18 26.41
N LEU A 584 -13.82 -44.82 27.30
CA LEU A 584 -14.01 -43.46 27.78
C LEU A 584 -13.59 -43.38 29.24
N SER A 585 -12.49 -42.67 29.50
CA SER A 585 -11.95 -42.43 30.84
C SER A 585 -12.51 -41.13 31.42
N LEU A 586 -13.13 -41.22 32.59
CA LEU A 586 -13.70 -40.10 33.34
C LEU A 586 -12.93 -39.89 34.64
N THR A 587 -12.74 -38.63 35.01
CA THR A 587 -11.99 -38.22 36.20
C THR A 587 -12.77 -37.23 37.05
N ASN A 588 -12.17 -36.72 38.13
CA ASN A 588 -12.82 -35.72 38.99
C ASN A 588 -13.13 -34.39 38.27
N THR A 589 -12.49 -34.08 37.14
CA THR A 589 -12.79 -32.88 36.34
C THR A 589 -14.11 -32.98 35.62
N ASP A 590 -14.55 -34.20 35.29
CA ASP A 590 -15.84 -34.49 34.66
C ASP A 590 -17.02 -34.38 35.63
N PHE A 591 -16.73 -34.43 36.94
CA PHE A 591 -17.71 -34.44 38.02
C PHE A 591 -17.35 -33.40 39.10
N PRO A 592 -17.34 -32.10 38.77
CA PRO A 592 -16.86 -31.05 39.68
C PRO A 592 -17.65 -31.00 40.99
N GLU A 593 -18.94 -31.33 40.96
CA GLU A 593 -19.83 -31.39 42.13
C GLU A 593 -19.48 -32.54 43.09
N TYR A 594 -18.77 -33.58 42.62
CA TYR A 594 -18.46 -34.80 43.38
C TYR A 594 -16.99 -34.90 43.79
N LYS A 595 -16.20 -33.81 43.71
CA LYS A 595 -14.77 -33.80 44.06
C LYS A 595 -14.46 -34.42 45.43
N ASN A 596 -15.29 -34.12 46.44
CA ASN A 596 -15.12 -34.68 47.79
C ASN A 596 -15.35 -36.20 47.81
N VAL A 597 -16.32 -36.71 47.04
CA VAL A 597 -16.60 -38.14 46.92
C VAL A 597 -15.43 -38.86 46.25
N PHE A 598 -14.87 -38.30 45.17
CA PHE A 598 -13.68 -38.86 44.51
C PHE A 598 -12.50 -39.01 45.49
N LYS A 599 -12.25 -37.98 46.31
CA LYS A 599 -11.19 -38.01 47.34
C LYS A 599 -11.47 -39.04 48.44
N GLN A 600 -12.68 -39.03 49.01
CA GLN A 600 -13.05 -39.94 50.12
C GLN A 600 -13.02 -41.41 49.71
N GLN A 601 -13.47 -41.70 48.48
CA GLN A 601 -13.57 -43.07 47.96
C GLN A 601 -12.32 -43.53 47.21
N ARG A 602 -11.26 -42.69 47.16
CA ARG A 602 -10.00 -42.96 46.45
C ARG A 602 -10.20 -43.29 44.96
N ILE A 603 -11.21 -42.66 44.35
CA ILE A 603 -11.47 -42.77 42.91
C ILE A 603 -10.63 -41.69 42.22
N SER A 604 -9.73 -42.10 41.33
CA SER A 604 -8.97 -41.20 40.46
C SER A 604 -9.43 -41.28 39.01
N GLN A 605 -9.97 -42.42 38.59
CA GLN A 605 -10.35 -42.71 37.21
C GLN A 605 -11.47 -43.75 37.17
N ILE A 606 -12.42 -43.55 36.25
CA ILE A 606 -13.51 -44.46 35.93
C ILE A 606 -13.49 -44.71 34.42
N ASP A 607 -13.39 -45.95 33.98
CA ASP A 607 -13.31 -46.31 32.57
C ASP A 607 -14.57 -47.04 32.12
N LEU A 608 -15.23 -46.48 31.10
CA LEU A 608 -16.35 -47.07 30.40
C LEU A 608 -15.83 -47.80 29.16
N ASN A 609 -15.99 -49.13 29.12
CA ASN A 609 -15.48 -49.99 28.05
C ASN A 609 -16.62 -50.37 27.09
N TYR A 610 -16.91 -49.55 26.09
CA TYR A 610 -18.05 -49.73 25.19
C TYR A 610 -17.60 -49.94 23.74
N GLU A 611 -18.11 -50.99 23.09
CA GLU A 611 -17.92 -51.21 21.65
C GLU A 611 -19.10 -50.61 20.91
N ILE A 612 -18.85 -49.54 20.14
CA ILE A 612 -19.90 -48.72 19.52
C ILE A 612 -19.77 -48.79 18.01
N VAL A 613 -20.74 -49.43 17.35
CA VAL A 613 -20.72 -49.61 15.89
C VAL A 613 -21.28 -48.38 15.20
N GLY A 614 -20.53 -47.82 14.24
CA GLY A 614 -20.96 -46.66 13.46
C GLY A 614 -20.76 -45.31 14.15
N LYS A 615 -19.98 -45.24 15.24
CA LYS A 615 -19.73 -44.00 15.99
C LYS A 615 -19.18 -42.87 15.09
N ASP A 616 -18.24 -43.17 14.21
CA ASP A 616 -17.58 -42.16 13.37
C ASP A 616 -18.53 -41.58 12.31
N GLN A 617 -19.42 -42.43 11.77
CA GLN A 617 -20.45 -41.99 10.82
C GLN A 617 -21.40 -40.98 11.49
N LEU A 618 -21.83 -41.26 12.72
CA LEU A 618 -22.69 -40.37 13.50
C LEU A 618 -21.99 -39.07 13.88
N ILE A 619 -20.75 -39.15 14.37
CA ILE A 619 -19.94 -37.96 14.70
C ILE A 619 -19.76 -37.06 13.47
N ASN A 620 -19.47 -37.64 12.31
CA ASN A 620 -19.31 -36.91 11.06
C ASN A 620 -20.65 -36.31 10.57
N ALA A 621 -21.74 -37.06 10.66
CA ALA A 621 -23.07 -36.55 10.31
C ALA A 621 -23.51 -35.39 11.21
N ALA A 622 -23.21 -35.43 12.50
CA ALA A 622 -23.47 -34.34 13.42
C ALA A 622 -22.68 -33.07 13.08
N LYS A 623 -21.42 -33.19 12.61
CA LYS A 623 -20.62 -32.05 12.14
C LYS A 623 -21.15 -31.43 10.85
N GLN A 624 -21.72 -32.24 9.96
CA GLN A 624 -22.28 -31.80 8.68
C GLN A 624 -23.63 -31.07 8.82
N ARG A 625 -24.15 -30.87 10.03
CA ARG A 625 -25.35 -30.08 10.29
C ARG A 625 -25.04 -28.97 11.31
N PRO A 626 -24.37 -27.89 10.89
CA PRO A 626 -24.01 -26.81 11.79
C PRO A 626 -25.28 -26.16 12.37
N VAL A 627 -25.30 -26.04 13.70
CA VAL A 627 -26.41 -25.41 14.47
C VAL A 627 -26.05 -24.02 14.96
N ASP A 628 -24.76 -23.68 14.93
CA ASP A 628 -24.23 -22.37 15.32
C ASP A 628 -24.02 -21.51 14.09
N THR A 629 -24.68 -20.36 14.08
CA THR A 629 -24.51 -19.34 13.05
C THR A 629 -23.20 -18.59 13.29
N PRO A 630 -22.28 -18.50 12.31
CA PRO A 630 -21.06 -17.73 12.44
C PRO A 630 -21.31 -16.32 13.00
N PRO A 631 -20.63 -15.92 14.09
CA PRO A 631 -20.82 -14.61 14.69
C PRO A 631 -20.21 -13.51 13.83
N HIS A 632 -19.25 -13.83 12.95
CA HIS A 632 -18.72 -12.95 11.92
C HIS A 632 -18.40 -13.79 10.68
N ILE A 633 -18.56 -13.21 9.50
CA ILE A 633 -18.30 -13.83 8.20
C ILE A 633 -17.19 -13.12 7.42
N SER A 634 -16.77 -11.95 7.87
CA SER A 634 -15.74 -11.15 7.23
C SER A 634 -14.90 -10.42 8.29
N SER A 635 -13.62 -10.21 7.99
CA SER A 635 -12.77 -9.28 8.73
C SER A 635 -12.78 -7.93 8.03
N CYS A 636 -12.87 -6.85 8.79
CA CYS A 636 -12.73 -5.51 8.24
C CYS A 636 -12.09 -4.58 9.27
N TRP A 637 -11.03 -3.90 8.85
CA TRP A 637 -10.11 -3.13 9.71
C TRP A 637 -9.54 -3.95 10.91
N PRO A 638 -8.28 -3.78 11.29
CA PRO A 638 -7.80 -4.34 12.54
C PRO A 638 -8.61 -3.75 13.70
N VAL A 639 -9.28 -4.62 14.48
CA VAL A 639 -9.89 -4.22 15.76
C VAL A 639 -8.73 -3.80 16.65
N VAL A 640 -8.49 -2.48 16.75
CA VAL A 640 -7.60 -1.96 17.78
C VAL A 640 -8.27 -2.32 19.09
N SER A 641 -7.78 -3.37 19.75
CA SER A 641 -8.21 -3.72 21.09
C SER A 641 -7.95 -2.50 21.95
N GLN A 642 -9.00 -1.74 22.27
CA GLN A 642 -8.90 -0.72 23.29
C GLN A 642 -8.41 -1.45 24.54
N GLY A 643 -7.15 -1.19 24.91
CA GLY A 643 -6.55 -1.80 26.07
C GLY A 643 -7.52 -1.62 27.23
N LYS A 644 -7.88 -2.74 27.87
CA LYS A 644 -8.50 -2.72 29.19
C LYS A 644 -7.70 -1.72 30.02
N LYS A 645 -8.29 -0.55 30.30
CA LYS A 645 -7.84 0.26 31.41
C LYS A 645 -8.01 -0.61 32.64
N SER A 646 -6.89 -1.13 33.14
CA SER A 646 -6.80 -1.65 34.49
C SER A 646 -7.16 -0.50 35.41
N ASN A 647 -8.35 -0.57 36.01
CA ASN A 647 -8.62 0.11 37.27
C ASN A 647 -7.94 -0.66 38.40
#